data_AF-A0A5J4ZAP9-F1
#
_entry.id   AF-A0A5J4ZAP9-F1
#
_cell.length_a   1.000
_cell.length_b   1.000
_cell.length_c   1.000
_cell.angle_alpha   90.00
_cell.angle_beta   90.00
_cell.angle_gamma   90.00
#
_symmetry.space_group_name_H-M   'P 1'
#
loop_
_entity.id
_entity.type
_entity.pdbx_description
1 polymer ?
#
loop_
_entity_poly.entity_id
_entity_poly.type
_entity_poly.pdbx_seq_one_letter_code
_entity_poly.pdbx_strand_id
1 'polypeptide(L)'
;MWDDGVTAWVDGDGGGGGDGWGDGRWLWRMMGVVVEVVLGAVMEVRLGLAVVMGDDAAMMEGCGLGRRLWLVVMEVHDGGALWRCWCGGVDVVSVEVRSVVLVRGCGVVGGDGRGGDVGDGGDVTVRRDGDGVPMVEVQSVVAMGDDGDGVAVVVGCGCAMVMVEMVVRGCGHVSLAATDSVYDTFLQCLSKNTNPADQISSILYTPNNPSFTTVLQSYIRNRRYNTSTTPKPLIIVTPRHESHVQAAVICAKNIDVQLKIRSGGHDYDGISYVSDVPFIILDMFNLKTITVDIQSETAWVQAGATLGELYYRIWEKSRVHGFPAGVCPTVGVGGHLSGGGYGTMLRKYGLSVDNVLDAQIVDVKGQILDRKAMGEDLFWAIRGGGGASFGVILSYKIKLVPVPKVVTVFRIEKTLEENATDIVYQWQNVASKIDNDLFIRLLLQPVTSRTKKGEKTIRASFISHFLGDADRLVSVMNSAFPELGLKKSDCMEMSWIESMLYWANFDNGTSVEVFLDRTPNSVNFLKRKSDYVQNVISKNGLESIWKKMIELGKTGFVFNPYGGKMSEIPEVETPFPHRAGNLFKIQYSVNWNEEGIEADKNYMSQIRSLYSFMTPYVSKLPRGAFLNYRDLDIGVTDNGKNSYSEGRIYGLKYFKGNYDRLVKVKTLVDPTNFFRNEQSIPPFPSKR
;
A
#
# COMPACT_ATOMS: atom_id res chain seq x y z
N MET A 1 19.74 10.82 57.30
CA MET A 1 18.53 11.51 57.75
C MET A 1 17.38 10.79 57.04
N TRP A 2 16.81 9.80 57.75
CA TRP A 2 15.54 9.06 57.54
C TRP A 2 15.32 8.49 56.12
N ASP A 3 15.55 7.21 55.80
CA ASP A 3 15.09 5.93 56.39
C ASP A 3 13.58 5.83 56.58
N ASP A 4 12.94 4.95 55.79
CA ASP A 4 12.26 3.75 56.30
C ASP A 4 11.78 2.86 55.14
N GLY A 5 12.26 1.60 55.13
CA GLY A 5 11.56 0.48 54.51
C GLY A 5 10.58 -0.16 55.50
N VAL A 6 9.79 -1.12 55.03
CA VAL A 6 9.45 -2.38 55.73
C VAL A 6 8.56 -3.25 54.82
N THR A 7 9.04 -4.47 54.62
CA THR A 7 8.40 -5.70 54.14
C THR A 7 7.57 -6.40 55.23
N ALA A 8 6.49 -7.11 54.88
CA ALA A 8 6.05 -8.41 55.46
C ALA A 8 4.78 -8.90 54.73
N TRP A 9 4.79 -10.04 54.01
CA TRP A 9 4.52 -11.44 54.47
C TRP A 9 3.03 -11.68 54.85
N VAL A 10 2.32 -12.79 54.60
CA VAL A 10 2.38 -14.04 53.79
C VAL A 10 1.17 -14.89 54.29
N ASP A 11 0.85 -15.98 53.58
CA ASP A 11 -0.07 -17.10 53.91
C ASP A 11 -1.57 -16.91 53.60
N GLY A 12 -2.29 -17.88 53.04
CA GLY A 12 -1.94 -19.27 52.71
C GLY A 12 -3.20 -20.15 52.65
N ASP A 13 -3.20 -21.04 51.65
CA ASP A 13 -3.82 -22.38 51.60
C ASP A 13 -5.34 -22.68 51.67
N GLY A 14 -5.69 -23.67 50.84
CA GLY A 14 -6.82 -24.61 50.98
C GLY A 14 -8.01 -24.29 50.07
N GLY A 15 -8.50 -25.12 49.15
CA GLY A 15 -8.42 -26.56 48.99
C GLY A 15 -9.85 -27.13 48.87
N GLY A 16 -10.17 -27.79 47.75
CA GLY A 16 -11.18 -28.87 47.69
C GLY A 16 -12.61 -28.54 47.22
N GLY A 17 -12.96 -29.07 46.03
CA GLY A 17 -14.04 -30.05 45.86
C GLY A 17 -15.50 -29.61 45.67
N GLY A 18 -16.12 -30.06 44.57
CA GLY A 18 -17.45 -30.71 44.59
C GLY A 18 -18.67 -29.94 44.08
N ASP A 19 -19.06 -30.25 42.83
CA ASP A 19 -20.41 -30.53 42.31
C ASP A 19 -21.60 -29.54 42.43
N GLY A 20 -22.23 -29.24 41.28
CA GLY A 20 -23.70 -29.39 41.18
C GLY A 20 -24.56 -28.24 40.60
N TRP A 21 -24.90 -28.34 39.31
CA TRP A 21 -26.18 -27.99 38.64
C TRP A 21 -26.71 -26.53 38.62
N GLY A 22 -26.74 -25.98 37.40
CA GLY A 22 -27.95 -25.42 36.76
C GLY A 22 -28.49 -24.06 37.22
N ASP A 23 -28.25 -23.00 36.43
CA ASP A 23 -29.35 -22.16 35.93
C ASP A 23 -28.85 -21.16 34.87
N GLY A 24 -29.59 -21.08 33.76
CA GLY A 24 -29.32 -20.15 32.66
C GLY A 24 -29.61 -18.70 33.07
N ARG A 25 -28.75 -17.77 32.65
CA ARG A 25 -29.07 -16.34 32.57
C ARG A 25 -28.18 -15.65 31.54
N TRP A 26 -28.83 -15.15 30.50
CA TRP A 26 -28.26 -14.23 29.50
C TRP A 26 -27.93 -12.90 30.19
N LEU A 27 -26.67 -12.51 30.23
CA LEU A 27 -26.23 -11.22 30.77
C LEU A 27 -26.17 -10.18 29.64
N TRP A 28 -27.13 -9.26 29.62
CA TRP A 28 -26.96 -7.95 29.00
C TRP A 28 -26.08 -7.10 29.94
N ARG A 29 -24.86 -6.74 29.52
CA ARG A 29 -24.03 -5.76 30.25
C ARG A 29 -24.32 -4.36 29.72
N MET A 30 -24.99 -3.53 30.52
CA MET A 30 -24.82 -2.07 30.47
C MET A 30 -23.48 -1.74 31.14
N MET A 31 -22.57 -1.07 30.43
CA MET A 31 -21.40 -0.43 31.05
C MET A 31 -21.80 0.99 31.48
N GLY A 32 -21.86 1.23 32.78
CA GLY A 32 -21.94 2.58 33.36
C GLY A 32 -20.59 3.31 33.26
N VAL A 33 -20.63 4.63 33.06
CA VAL A 33 -19.46 5.52 33.02
C VAL A 33 -19.18 6.05 34.43
N VAL A 34 -17.93 5.96 34.89
CA VAL A 34 -17.43 6.59 36.12
C VAL A 34 -16.87 7.97 35.76
N VAL A 35 -17.26 9.01 36.52
CA VAL A 35 -16.70 10.37 36.41
C VAL A 35 -15.93 10.68 37.70
N GLU A 36 -14.64 10.99 37.58
CA GLU A 36 -13.79 11.45 38.68
C GLU A 36 -13.62 12.97 38.58
N VAL A 37 -13.75 13.70 39.70
CA VAL A 37 -13.73 15.18 39.76
C VAL A 37 -12.51 15.65 40.53
N VAL A 38 -11.68 16.50 39.91
CA VAL A 38 -10.66 17.31 40.60
C VAL A 38 -10.88 18.79 40.27
N LEU A 39 -10.98 19.62 41.31
CA LEU A 39 -11.28 21.04 41.25
C LEU A 39 -10.09 21.86 40.73
N GLY A 40 -10.29 22.61 39.63
CA GLY A 40 -9.38 23.70 39.24
C GLY A 40 -9.31 23.98 37.74
N ALA A 41 -10.20 24.85 37.26
CA ALA A 41 -10.17 25.59 35.98
C ALA A 41 -10.33 24.80 34.64
N VAL A 42 -11.48 25.08 34.00
CA VAL A 42 -11.89 24.87 32.60
C VAL A 42 -11.88 23.43 32.09
N MET A 43 -13.07 22.82 31.94
CA MET A 43 -13.23 21.50 31.31
C MET A 43 -14.40 21.42 30.32
N GLU A 44 -14.09 20.78 29.20
CA GLU A 44 -14.96 20.15 28.19
C GLU A 44 -15.63 18.91 28.80
N VAL A 45 -16.94 18.75 28.65
CA VAL A 45 -17.69 17.56 29.09
C VAL A 45 -18.13 16.76 27.87
N ARG A 46 -17.77 15.47 27.79
CA ARG A 46 -18.24 14.55 26.74
C ARG A 46 -19.18 13.50 27.34
N LEU A 47 -20.41 13.44 26.84
CA LEU A 47 -21.39 12.40 27.13
C LEU A 47 -21.62 11.59 25.84
N GLY A 48 -21.42 10.27 25.91
CA GLY A 48 -21.69 9.36 24.79
C GLY A 48 -22.83 8.40 25.14
N LEU A 49 -23.82 8.28 24.26
CA LEU A 49 -24.88 7.27 24.33
C LEU A 49 -24.76 6.36 23.11
N ALA A 50 -24.77 5.05 23.32
CA ALA A 50 -24.79 4.05 22.24
C ALA A 50 -26.16 3.36 22.21
N VAL A 51 -26.80 3.29 21.03
CA VAL A 51 -28.11 2.64 20.84
C VAL A 51 -27.93 1.45 19.88
N VAL A 52 -28.47 0.29 20.26
CA VAL A 52 -28.53 -0.92 19.44
C VAL A 52 -30.00 -1.24 19.17
N MET A 53 -30.43 -1.30 17.91
CA MET A 53 -31.79 -1.73 17.55
C MET A 53 -31.84 -3.25 17.36
N GLY A 54 -32.81 -3.90 18.00
CA GLY A 54 -33.02 -5.35 17.99
C GLY A 54 -33.79 -5.89 16.78
N ASP A 55 -33.73 -7.20 16.61
CA ASP A 55 -34.26 -7.97 15.48
C ASP A 55 -35.79 -8.02 15.47
N ASP A 56 -36.45 -7.23 14.62
CA ASP A 56 -37.73 -7.57 13.96
C ASP A 56 -38.10 -6.48 12.94
N ALA A 57 -37.74 -6.67 11.67
CA ALA A 57 -38.27 -5.89 10.55
C ALA A 57 -38.06 -6.61 9.21
N ALA A 58 -39.06 -7.38 8.80
CA ALA A 58 -39.20 -7.89 7.44
C ALA A 58 -39.68 -6.75 6.51
N MET A 59 -38.80 -5.79 6.18
CA MET A 59 -39.06 -4.77 5.14
C MET A 59 -37.78 -4.11 4.57
N MET A 60 -36.64 -4.81 4.59
CA MET A 60 -35.32 -4.24 4.21
C MET A 60 -34.54 -5.14 3.24
N GLU A 61 -35.20 -5.70 2.21
CA GLU A 61 -34.51 -6.36 1.08
C GLU A 61 -34.40 -5.48 -0.19
N GLY A 62 -34.99 -4.27 -0.20
CA GLY A 62 -35.02 -3.41 -1.39
C GLY A 62 -33.84 -2.43 -1.59
N CYS A 63 -33.01 -2.17 -0.56
CA CYS A 63 -32.03 -1.06 -0.59
C CYS A 63 -30.55 -1.45 -0.38
N GLY A 64 -30.20 -2.74 -0.37
CA GLY A 64 -28.80 -3.20 -0.47
C GLY A 64 -27.83 -2.74 0.65
N LEU A 65 -28.31 -2.25 1.78
CA LEU A 65 -27.49 -1.84 2.93
C LEU A 65 -27.66 -2.85 4.07
N GLY A 66 -26.71 -3.77 4.19
CA GLY A 66 -26.65 -4.71 5.32
C GLY A 66 -26.47 -4.00 6.68
N ARG A 67 -26.88 -4.70 7.75
CA ARG A 67 -26.87 -4.30 9.17
C ARG A 67 -25.63 -3.46 9.57
N ARG A 68 -25.80 -2.22 10.06
CA ARG A 68 -24.71 -1.38 10.61
C ARG A 68 -25.12 -0.70 11.92
N LEU A 69 -24.14 -0.55 12.82
CA LEU A 69 -24.24 0.14 14.11
C LEU A 69 -24.05 1.65 13.92
N TRP A 70 -24.84 2.47 14.63
CA TRP A 70 -24.77 3.93 14.57
C TRP A 70 -24.23 4.50 15.89
N LEU A 71 -23.31 5.46 15.81
CA LEU A 71 -22.85 6.24 16.95
C LEU A 71 -23.19 7.71 16.71
N VAL A 72 -23.88 8.33 17.67
CA VAL A 72 -24.26 9.74 17.63
C VAL A 72 -23.60 10.45 18.82
N VAL A 73 -22.85 11.52 18.56
CA VAL A 73 -22.15 12.30 19.59
C VAL A 73 -22.63 13.75 19.52
N MET A 74 -22.98 14.32 20.67
CA MET A 74 -23.32 15.74 20.81
C MET A 74 -22.12 16.51 21.33
N GLU A 75 -21.70 17.54 20.60
CA GLU A 75 -20.68 18.50 21.05
C GLU A 75 -21.36 19.83 21.36
N VAL A 76 -21.08 20.39 22.55
CA VAL A 76 -21.64 21.66 23.01
C VAL A 76 -20.53 22.69 23.08
N HIS A 77 -20.69 23.81 22.39
CA HIS A 77 -19.79 24.97 22.46
C HIS A 77 -20.57 26.23 22.84
N ASP A 78 -19.89 27.23 23.40
CA ASP A 78 -20.49 28.52 23.71
C ASP A 78 -21.02 29.19 22.44
N GLY A 79 -22.35 29.14 22.27
CA GLY A 79 -23.08 29.68 21.12
C GLY A 79 -23.92 28.68 20.32
N GLY A 80 -23.88 27.37 20.60
CA GLY A 80 -24.78 26.39 19.98
C GLY A 80 -24.35 24.92 20.15
N ALA A 81 -25.30 23.98 19.95
CA ALA A 81 -25.06 22.54 19.97
C ALA A 81 -24.95 21.96 18.55
N LEU A 82 -23.99 21.06 18.32
CA LEU A 82 -23.76 20.40 17.03
C LEU A 82 -23.86 18.88 17.20
N TRP A 83 -24.66 18.23 16.36
CA TRP A 83 -24.82 16.77 16.35
C TRP A 83 -23.97 16.16 15.23
N ARG A 84 -23.14 15.16 15.55
CA ARG A 84 -22.39 14.38 14.56
C ARG A 84 -22.83 12.92 14.58
N CYS A 85 -23.20 12.39 13.41
CA CYS A 85 -23.47 10.97 13.21
C CYS A 85 -22.28 10.31 12.50
N TRP A 86 -21.84 9.16 13.02
CA TRP A 86 -20.76 8.38 12.43
C TRP A 86 -21.29 7.07 11.84
N CYS A 87 -21.03 6.86 10.54
CA CYS A 87 -21.22 5.58 9.87
C CYS A 87 -19.93 5.20 9.13
N GLY A 88 -19.20 4.21 9.64
CA GLY A 88 -18.11 3.58 8.89
C GLY A 88 -16.95 4.50 8.45
N GLY A 89 -16.65 5.57 9.17
CA GLY A 89 -15.41 6.37 8.98
C GLY A 89 -15.45 7.43 7.87
N VAL A 90 -16.62 7.95 7.50
CA VAL A 90 -16.76 9.13 6.61
C VAL A 90 -17.56 10.21 7.33
N ASP A 91 -17.08 11.47 7.33
CA ASP A 91 -17.86 12.63 7.78
C ASP A 91 -18.95 12.94 6.73
N VAL A 92 -20.23 12.98 7.15
CA VAL A 92 -21.36 13.26 6.25
C VAL A 92 -22.18 14.44 6.77
N VAL A 93 -22.19 15.51 5.97
CA VAL A 93 -23.22 16.57 5.75
C VAL A 93 -23.77 17.34 6.96
N SER A 94 -23.78 18.67 6.85
CA SER A 94 -24.44 19.61 7.76
C SER A 94 -25.96 19.37 7.84
N VAL A 95 -26.49 19.14 9.05
CA VAL A 95 -27.93 19.02 9.34
C VAL A 95 -28.42 20.35 9.93
N GLU A 96 -29.51 20.91 9.38
CA GLU A 96 -30.16 22.11 9.92
C GLU A 96 -31.45 21.70 10.66
N VAL A 97 -31.53 22.01 11.96
CA VAL A 97 -32.69 21.74 12.82
C VAL A 97 -33.60 22.96 12.85
N ARG A 98 -34.87 22.82 12.46
CA ARG A 98 -35.79 23.97 12.33
C ARG A 98 -36.56 24.34 13.60
N SER A 99 -36.83 23.41 14.52
CA SER A 99 -37.44 23.73 15.82
C SER A 99 -37.25 22.61 16.84
N VAL A 100 -37.26 22.97 18.13
CA VAL A 100 -37.32 22.06 19.28
C VAL A 100 -38.43 22.56 20.20
N VAL A 101 -39.41 21.71 20.51
CA VAL A 101 -40.48 22.03 21.48
C VAL A 101 -40.25 21.23 22.75
N LEU A 102 -40.09 21.93 23.87
CA LEU A 102 -39.95 21.37 25.21
C LEU A 102 -41.28 21.56 25.96
N VAL A 103 -41.99 20.48 26.24
CA VAL A 103 -43.19 20.52 27.09
C VAL A 103 -42.81 20.13 28.52
N ARG A 104 -43.01 21.06 29.47
CA ARG A 104 -42.92 20.79 30.91
C ARG A 104 -44.33 20.77 31.51
N GLY A 105 -44.66 19.73 32.26
CA GLY A 105 -45.88 19.70 33.07
C GLY A 105 -45.71 18.82 34.30
N CYS A 106 -45.41 19.44 35.45
CA CYS A 106 -45.72 18.90 36.77
C CYS A 106 -47.00 19.58 37.26
N GLY A 107 -47.97 18.81 37.77
CA GLY A 107 -49.11 19.37 38.51
C GLY A 107 -50.31 18.44 38.60
N VAL A 108 -50.51 17.85 39.78
CA VAL A 108 -51.75 17.19 40.21
C VAL A 108 -52.64 18.23 40.88
N VAL A 109 -53.85 18.51 40.35
CA VAL A 109 -55.01 19.01 41.12
C VAL A 109 -56.29 18.57 40.40
N GLY A 110 -57.25 17.99 41.14
CA GLY A 110 -58.53 17.49 40.63
C GLY A 110 -59.65 18.54 40.58
N GLY A 111 -60.78 18.13 39.99
CA GLY A 111 -62.03 18.88 39.99
C GLY A 111 -62.94 18.51 38.81
N ASP A 112 -64.08 17.90 39.11
CA ASP A 112 -65.18 17.61 38.17
C ASP A 112 -65.70 18.85 37.43
N GLY A 113 -66.04 18.68 36.14
CA GLY A 113 -66.93 19.64 35.46
C GLY A 113 -66.80 19.75 33.94
N ARG A 114 -67.58 18.94 33.23
CA ARG A 114 -68.24 19.18 31.91
C ARG A 114 -67.48 19.92 30.78
N GLY A 115 -67.22 19.16 29.71
CA GLY A 115 -67.75 19.42 28.36
C GLY A 115 -67.16 20.57 27.53
N GLY A 116 -66.32 20.22 26.55
CA GLY A 116 -65.97 21.07 25.40
C GLY A 116 -65.23 20.27 24.33
N ASP A 117 -65.84 20.16 23.15
CA ASP A 117 -65.42 19.36 21.98
C ASP A 117 -64.07 19.77 21.36
N VAL A 118 -63.20 18.78 21.16
CA VAL A 118 -62.26 18.66 20.03
C VAL A 118 -62.16 17.15 19.71
N GLY A 119 -62.45 16.77 18.47
CA GLY A 119 -62.57 15.37 18.05
C GLY A 119 -61.23 14.64 17.96
N ASP A 120 -61.12 13.55 18.73
CA ASP A 120 -60.14 12.46 18.67
C ASP A 120 -60.94 11.15 18.47
N GLY A 121 -60.45 10.10 17.82
CA GLY A 121 -59.14 9.47 18.03
C GLY A 121 -59.39 8.16 18.79
N GLY A 122 -58.70 7.08 18.40
CA GLY A 122 -58.96 5.72 18.89
C GLY A 122 -58.91 5.57 20.41
N ASP A 123 -59.70 4.62 20.92
CA ASP A 123 -59.83 4.27 22.35
C ASP A 123 -58.49 3.95 23.02
N VAL A 124 -58.22 4.59 24.16
CA VAL A 124 -57.12 4.24 25.08
C VAL A 124 -57.71 3.47 26.26
N THR A 125 -57.42 2.18 26.39
CA THR A 125 -57.80 1.39 27.58
C THR A 125 -56.65 1.32 28.58
N VAL A 126 -56.84 1.88 29.77
CA VAL A 126 -55.87 1.79 30.87
C VAL A 126 -56.14 0.52 31.68
N ARG A 127 -55.19 -0.42 31.74
CA ARG A 127 -55.16 -1.49 32.75
C ARG A 127 -54.08 -1.20 33.79
N ARG A 128 -54.36 -1.58 35.04
CA ARG A 128 -53.42 -1.50 36.16
C ARG A 128 -53.00 -2.91 36.53
N ASP A 129 -51.71 -3.14 36.70
CA ASP A 129 -51.21 -4.36 37.33
C ASP A 129 -51.24 -4.25 38.87
N GLY A 130 -51.04 -5.39 39.53
CA GLY A 130 -51.23 -5.62 40.97
C GLY A 130 -50.46 -4.70 41.93
N ASP A 131 -49.51 -3.91 41.44
CA ASP A 131 -48.71 -2.95 42.22
C ASP A 131 -49.00 -1.46 41.87
N GLY A 132 -50.09 -1.17 41.14
CA GLY A 132 -50.62 0.19 41.02
C GLY A 132 -49.87 1.14 40.08
N VAL A 133 -48.97 0.64 39.22
CA VAL A 133 -48.29 1.44 38.19
C VAL A 133 -49.11 1.47 36.88
N PRO A 134 -49.37 2.64 36.27
CA PRO A 134 -50.08 2.71 35.01
C PRO A 134 -49.16 2.27 33.84
N MET A 135 -49.60 1.27 33.09
CA MET A 135 -48.97 0.87 31.82
C MET A 135 -49.76 1.49 30.66
N VAL A 136 -49.09 2.24 29.80
CA VAL A 136 -49.67 2.77 28.55
C VAL A 136 -49.14 1.90 27.41
N GLU A 137 -50.03 1.14 26.79
CA GLU A 137 -49.73 0.35 25.59
C GLU A 137 -50.25 1.13 24.37
N VAL A 138 -49.36 1.50 23.44
CA VAL A 138 -49.74 2.15 22.19
C VAL A 138 -49.71 1.10 21.08
N GLN A 139 -50.88 0.70 20.59
CA GLN A 139 -50.98 -0.04 19.34
C GLN A 139 -50.78 0.91 18.15
N SER A 140 -50.01 0.44 17.16
CA SER A 140 -49.62 1.11 15.91
C SER A 140 -50.59 2.16 15.36
N VAL A 141 -50.07 3.35 15.03
CA VAL A 141 -50.78 4.33 14.18
C VAL A 141 -50.23 4.24 12.76
N VAL A 142 -51.06 3.80 11.82
CA VAL A 142 -50.81 3.91 10.38
C VAL A 142 -51.45 5.20 9.90
N ALA A 143 -50.67 6.09 9.29
CA ALA A 143 -51.19 7.20 8.50
C ALA A 143 -50.67 7.07 7.07
N MET A 144 -51.57 6.81 6.12
CA MET A 144 -51.34 7.03 4.70
C MET A 144 -51.67 8.49 4.36
N GLY A 145 -50.72 9.18 3.76
CA GLY A 145 -50.90 10.46 3.07
C GLY A 145 -49.99 10.48 1.85
N ASP A 146 -50.54 10.85 0.70
CA ASP A 146 -49.81 10.97 -0.57
C ASP A 146 -48.72 12.04 -0.45
N ASP A 147 -47.54 11.77 -1.02
CA ASP A 147 -46.25 12.48 -0.92
C ASP A 147 -45.37 12.08 0.29
N GLY A 148 -44.76 10.90 0.18
CA GLY A 148 -43.89 10.30 1.19
C GLY A 148 -42.51 10.97 1.33
N ASP A 149 -42.16 11.31 2.58
CA ASP A 149 -40.90 10.95 3.25
C ASP A 149 -40.82 11.68 4.61
N GLY A 150 -41.34 11.05 5.67
CA GLY A 150 -41.19 11.51 7.04
C GLY A 150 -41.08 10.33 8.00
N VAL A 151 -40.01 10.28 8.80
CA VAL A 151 -39.87 9.32 9.90
C VAL A 151 -39.89 10.09 11.21
N ALA A 152 -40.90 9.83 12.04
CA ALA A 152 -40.95 10.31 13.40
C ALA A 152 -40.36 9.25 14.34
N VAL A 153 -39.37 9.62 15.15
CA VAL A 153 -38.79 8.74 16.18
C VAL A 153 -39.21 9.27 17.55
N VAL A 154 -39.91 8.45 18.32
CA VAL A 154 -40.29 8.76 19.71
C VAL A 154 -39.31 8.06 20.65
N VAL A 155 -38.57 8.84 21.45
CA VAL A 155 -37.69 8.30 22.51
C VAL A 155 -38.26 8.71 23.86
N GLY A 156 -38.72 7.73 24.63
CA GLY A 156 -39.26 7.95 25.98
C GLY A 156 -38.28 7.49 27.06
N CYS A 157 -37.90 8.40 27.96
CA CYS A 157 -37.41 8.07 29.29
C CYS A 157 -38.02 9.10 30.25
N GLY A 158 -38.38 8.70 31.47
CA GLY A 158 -39.24 9.44 32.40
C GLY A 158 -39.16 10.98 32.36
N CYS A 159 -40.34 11.59 32.33
CA CYS A 159 -40.66 13.01 32.55
C CYS A 159 -40.17 14.08 31.55
N ALA A 160 -39.70 13.73 30.36
CA ALA A 160 -39.61 14.68 29.24
C ALA A 160 -39.81 13.99 27.89
N MET A 161 -40.58 14.62 27.00
CA MET A 161 -40.81 14.17 25.62
C MET A 161 -40.16 15.18 24.67
N VAL A 162 -39.37 14.69 23.71
CA VAL A 162 -38.75 15.51 22.65
C VAL A 162 -39.20 14.95 21.31
N MET A 163 -39.94 15.75 20.53
CA MET A 163 -40.22 15.46 19.12
C MET A 163 -39.20 16.18 18.24
N VAL A 164 -38.56 15.44 17.33
CA VAL A 164 -37.66 15.98 16.31
C VAL A 164 -38.23 15.63 14.95
N GLU A 165 -38.52 16.66 14.16
CA GLU A 165 -38.96 16.51 12.77
C GLU A 165 -37.70 16.56 11.88
N MET A 166 -37.39 15.44 11.19
CA MET A 166 -36.27 15.35 10.26
C MET A 166 -36.79 15.34 8.82
N VAL A 167 -36.49 16.39 8.05
CA VAL A 167 -36.71 16.39 6.60
C VAL A 167 -35.44 15.89 5.94
N VAL A 168 -35.47 14.65 5.45
CA VAL A 168 -34.45 14.15 4.53
C VAL A 168 -34.74 14.76 3.17
N ARG A 169 -33.98 15.79 2.77
CA ARG A 169 -33.97 16.16 1.35
C ARG A 169 -33.35 15.00 0.60
N GLY A 170 -34.19 14.26 -0.12
CA GLY A 170 -33.74 13.25 -1.06
C GLY A 170 -32.60 13.82 -1.91
N CYS A 171 -31.48 13.11 -1.93
CA CYS A 171 -30.53 13.27 -3.01
C CYS A 171 -31.29 12.92 -4.29
N GLY A 172 -31.79 13.92 -4.99
CA GLY A 172 -31.95 13.80 -6.43
C GLY A 172 -30.63 13.25 -6.95
N HIS A 173 -30.70 12.18 -7.73
CA HIS A 173 -29.56 11.59 -8.42
C HIS A 173 -28.58 12.69 -8.83
N VAL A 174 -27.39 12.71 -8.25
CA VAL A 174 -26.26 13.36 -8.91
C VAL A 174 -26.10 12.59 -10.21
N SER A 175 -26.60 13.22 -11.26
CA SER A 175 -26.73 12.69 -12.61
C SER A 175 -25.41 12.11 -13.11
N LEU A 176 -25.52 11.04 -13.91
CA LEU A 176 -24.48 10.50 -14.80
C LEU A 176 -23.80 11.55 -15.70
N ALA A 177 -24.30 12.79 -15.74
CA ALA A 177 -23.79 13.89 -16.56
C ALA A 177 -22.34 14.34 -16.27
N ALA A 178 -21.82 14.19 -15.03
CA ALA A 178 -20.48 14.68 -14.70
C ALA A 178 -19.36 13.86 -15.39
N THR A 179 -19.52 12.54 -15.43
CA THR A 179 -18.60 11.61 -16.12
C THR A 179 -18.61 11.78 -17.64
N ASP A 180 -19.78 12.09 -18.21
CA ASP A 180 -19.91 12.34 -19.65
C ASP A 180 -19.17 13.63 -20.06
N SER A 181 -19.26 14.70 -19.26
CA SER A 181 -18.58 15.97 -19.57
C SER A 181 -17.04 15.89 -19.60
N VAL A 182 -16.43 15.13 -18.67
CA VAL A 182 -14.97 14.95 -18.62
C VAL A 182 -14.49 14.07 -19.76
N TYR A 183 -15.22 12.97 -20.03
CA TYR A 183 -14.92 12.07 -21.13
C TYR A 183 -15.02 12.79 -22.48
N ASP A 184 -16.11 13.50 -22.75
CA ASP A 184 -16.32 14.18 -24.03
C ASP A 184 -15.25 15.26 -24.26
N THR A 185 -14.93 16.06 -23.24
CA THR A 185 -13.89 17.08 -23.32
C THR A 185 -12.51 16.45 -23.57
N PHE A 186 -12.19 15.36 -22.86
CA PHE A 186 -10.94 14.64 -23.04
C PHE A 186 -10.84 14.00 -24.42
N LEU A 187 -11.91 13.35 -24.90
CA LEU A 187 -12.01 12.71 -26.21
C LEU A 187 -11.85 13.73 -27.33
N GLN A 188 -12.55 14.87 -27.25
CA GLN A 188 -12.42 15.95 -28.23
C GLN A 188 -11.01 16.53 -28.27
N CYS A 189 -10.39 16.74 -27.10
CA CYS A 189 -8.99 17.17 -27.02
C CYS A 189 -8.05 16.14 -27.63
N LEU A 190 -8.21 14.86 -27.28
CA LEU A 190 -7.37 13.77 -27.76
C LEU A 190 -7.44 13.64 -29.28
N SER A 191 -8.65 13.76 -29.85
CA SER A 191 -8.91 13.72 -31.30
C SER A 191 -8.23 14.84 -32.08
N LYS A 192 -8.05 16.00 -31.45
CA LYS A 192 -7.35 17.14 -32.05
C LYS A 192 -5.82 17.03 -31.95
N ASN A 193 -5.31 16.27 -30.99
CA ASN A 193 -3.89 16.25 -30.62
C ASN A 193 -3.17 14.94 -30.98
N THR A 194 -3.85 13.97 -31.58
CA THR A 194 -3.24 12.69 -31.99
C THR A 194 -3.29 12.47 -33.50
N ASN A 195 -2.34 11.66 -33.98
CA ASN A 195 -2.29 11.15 -35.35
C ASN A 195 -1.83 9.68 -35.30
N PRO A 196 -2.56 8.72 -35.89
CA PRO A 196 -3.86 8.88 -36.58
C PRO A 196 -5.04 8.93 -35.59
N ALA A 197 -6.07 9.72 -35.90
CA ALA A 197 -7.20 9.99 -35.02
C ALA A 197 -8.28 8.89 -35.03
N ASP A 198 -8.25 8.00 -36.02
CA ASP A 198 -9.22 6.93 -36.25
C ASP A 198 -9.19 5.80 -35.21
N GLN A 199 -8.14 5.71 -34.39
CA GLN A 199 -7.96 4.63 -33.41
C GLN A 199 -8.28 5.01 -31.96
N ILE A 200 -8.76 6.23 -31.70
CA ILE A 200 -8.90 6.77 -30.35
C ILE A 200 -9.90 5.99 -29.50
N SER A 201 -11.06 5.63 -30.05
CA SER A 201 -12.08 4.86 -29.33
C SER A 201 -11.56 3.49 -28.89
N SER A 202 -10.59 2.92 -29.62
CA SER A 202 -9.99 1.62 -29.31
C SER A 202 -8.96 1.65 -28.18
N ILE A 203 -8.55 2.85 -27.72
CA ILE A 203 -7.56 3.03 -26.67
C ILE A 203 -8.15 3.65 -25.39
N LEU A 204 -9.42 4.05 -25.40
CA LEU A 204 -10.10 4.66 -24.25
C LEU A 204 -11.09 3.70 -23.61
N TYR A 205 -11.05 3.61 -22.27
CA TYR A 205 -11.99 2.84 -21.49
C TYR A 205 -12.55 3.70 -20.36
N THR A 206 -13.88 3.81 -20.30
CA THR A 206 -14.63 4.45 -19.21
C THR A 206 -15.39 3.37 -18.42
N PRO A 207 -15.92 3.66 -17.22
CA PRO A 207 -16.71 2.69 -16.46
C PRO A 207 -17.89 2.07 -17.23
N ASN A 208 -18.42 2.76 -18.25
CA ASN A 208 -19.50 2.26 -19.11
C ASN A 208 -19.02 1.29 -20.20
N ASN A 209 -17.70 1.22 -20.47
CA ASN A 209 -17.13 0.29 -21.44
C ASN A 209 -17.10 -1.13 -20.83
N PRO A 210 -17.65 -2.17 -21.50
CA PRO A 210 -17.68 -3.54 -20.97
C PRO A 210 -16.31 -4.13 -20.62
N SER A 211 -15.23 -3.66 -21.25
CA SER A 211 -13.86 -4.12 -21.00
C SER A 211 -13.13 -3.35 -19.89
N PHE A 212 -13.72 -2.29 -19.34
CA PHE A 212 -13.06 -1.40 -18.38
C PHE A 212 -12.50 -2.15 -17.17
N THR A 213 -13.32 -2.97 -16.52
CA THR A 213 -12.92 -3.74 -15.34
C THR A 213 -11.79 -4.70 -15.65
N THR A 214 -11.88 -5.43 -16.77
CA THR A 214 -10.85 -6.37 -17.21
C THR A 214 -9.52 -5.66 -17.48
N VAL A 215 -9.54 -4.53 -18.21
CA VAL A 215 -8.34 -3.74 -18.50
C VAL A 215 -7.73 -3.16 -17.23
N LEU A 216 -8.56 -2.64 -16.32
CA LEU A 216 -8.11 -2.12 -15.04
C LEU A 216 -7.40 -3.21 -14.22
N GLN A 217 -8.02 -4.38 -14.08
CA GLN A 217 -7.55 -5.44 -13.19
C GLN A 217 -6.37 -6.25 -13.73
N SER A 218 -6.19 -6.33 -15.05
CA SER A 218 -5.15 -7.16 -15.70
C SER A 218 -3.74 -6.94 -15.17
N TYR A 219 -3.43 -5.72 -14.73
CA TYR A 219 -2.12 -5.33 -14.23
C TYR A 219 -2.12 -4.84 -12.78
N ILE A 220 -3.16 -5.14 -11.98
CA ILE A 220 -3.09 -4.90 -10.52
C ILE A 220 -2.32 -6.05 -9.86
N ARG A 221 -1.17 -5.74 -9.25
CA ARG A 221 -0.26 -6.76 -8.67
C ARG A 221 -0.30 -6.87 -7.15
N ASN A 222 -1.11 -6.03 -6.51
CA ASN A 222 -1.35 -6.08 -5.07
C ASN A 222 -2.86 -6.06 -4.82
N ARG A 223 -3.42 -7.17 -4.31
CA ARG A 223 -4.86 -7.32 -4.10
C ARG A 223 -5.46 -6.31 -3.12
N ARG A 224 -4.65 -5.70 -2.24
CA ARG A 224 -5.09 -4.61 -1.34
C ARG A 224 -5.73 -3.44 -2.08
N TYR A 225 -5.37 -3.28 -3.36
CA TYR A 225 -5.85 -2.21 -4.24
C TYR A 225 -6.76 -2.74 -5.36
N ASN A 226 -7.30 -3.95 -5.20
CA ASN A 226 -8.32 -4.51 -6.10
C ASN A 226 -9.58 -4.86 -5.31
N THR A 227 -10.06 -3.92 -4.51
CA THR A 227 -11.31 -4.06 -3.75
C THR A 227 -12.43 -3.22 -4.36
N SER A 228 -13.68 -3.50 -3.97
CA SER A 228 -14.83 -2.67 -4.33
C SER A 228 -14.70 -1.22 -3.84
N THR A 229 -14.08 -1.02 -2.68
CA THR A 229 -13.87 0.30 -2.07
C THR A 229 -12.67 1.08 -2.60
N THR A 230 -11.76 0.43 -3.36
CA THR A 230 -10.61 1.13 -3.94
C THR A 230 -11.12 2.16 -4.97
N PRO A 231 -10.67 3.44 -4.92
CA PRO A 231 -11.02 4.43 -5.94
C PRO A 231 -10.69 3.95 -7.37
N LYS A 232 -11.54 4.31 -8.33
CA LYS A 232 -11.44 3.88 -9.73
C LYS A 232 -11.17 5.11 -10.63
N PRO A 233 -10.42 4.95 -11.73
CA PRO A 233 -10.16 6.06 -12.64
C PRO A 233 -11.42 6.45 -13.42
N LEU A 234 -11.46 7.72 -13.85
CA LEU A 234 -12.49 8.19 -14.79
C LEU A 234 -12.31 7.58 -16.18
N ILE A 235 -11.05 7.49 -16.63
CA ILE A 235 -10.67 7.01 -17.96
C ILE A 235 -9.38 6.19 -17.83
N ILE A 236 -9.28 5.11 -18.61
CA ILE A 236 -8.02 4.41 -18.87
C ILE A 236 -7.65 4.64 -20.33
N VAL A 237 -6.44 5.12 -20.58
CA VAL A 237 -5.86 5.34 -21.90
C VAL A 237 -4.78 4.29 -22.13
N THR A 238 -4.85 3.53 -23.24
CA THR A 238 -3.93 2.44 -23.57
C THR A 238 -3.14 2.73 -24.86
N PRO A 239 -2.21 3.71 -24.83
CA PRO A 239 -1.55 4.25 -26.01
C PRO A 239 -0.87 3.17 -26.86
N ARG A 240 -1.07 3.23 -28.17
CA ARG A 240 -0.39 2.35 -29.16
C ARG A 240 0.73 3.06 -29.95
N HIS A 241 0.86 4.36 -29.75
CA HIS A 241 1.83 5.22 -30.43
C HIS A 241 2.25 6.34 -29.48
N GLU A 242 3.42 6.92 -29.69
CA GLU A 242 3.97 7.99 -28.84
C GLU A 242 3.09 9.25 -28.85
N SER A 243 2.47 9.57 -29.99
CA SER A 243 1.50 10.68 -30.13
C SER A 243 0.30 10.56 -29.19
N HIS A 244 -0.19 9.34 -28.92
CA HIS A 244 -1.26 9.11 -27.95
C HIS A 244 -0.84 9.51 -26.53
N VAL A 245 0.44 9.32 -26.19
CA VAL A 245 0.99 9.72 -24.88
C VAL A 245 1.11 11.23 -24.78
N GLN A 246 1.66 11.88 -25.82
CA GLN A 246 1.74 13.35 -25.89
C GLN A 246 0.36 13.98 -25.70
N ALA A 247 -0.62 13.50 -26.45
CA ALA A 247 -1.98 14.00 -26.40
C ALA A 247 -2.65 13.71 -25.05
N ALA A 248 -2.46 12.53 -24.45
CA ALA A 248 -2.98 12.23 -23.12
C ALA A 248 -2.44 13.19 -22.05
N VAL A 249 -1.15 13.54 -22.09
CA VAL A 249 -0.54 14.52 -21.19
C VAL A 249 -1.14 15.91 -21.40
N ILE A 250 -1.19 16.39 -22.65
CA ILE A 250 -1.76 17.70 -23.00
C ILE A 250 -3.22 17.79 -22.54
N CYS A 251 -4.01 16.78 -22.84
CA CYS A 251 -5.44 16.79 -22.58
C CYS A 251 -5.77 16.66 -21.10
N ALA A 252 -5.09 15.78 -20.36
CA ALA A 252 -5.27 15.65 -18.91
C ALA A 252 -4.91 16.95 -18.18
N LYS A 253 -3.85 17.65 -18.64
CA LYS A 253 -3.47 18.96 -18.11
C LYS A 253 -4.51 20.03 -18.42
N ASN A 254 -5.06 20.07 -19.63
CA ASN A 254 -6.04 21.07 -20.04
C ASN A 254 -7.35 20.98 -19.25
N ILE A 255 -7.74 19.78 -18.81
CA ILE A 255 -8.96 19.54 -18.01
C ILE A 255 -8.69 19.47 -16.50
N ASP A 256 -7.44 19.70 -16.08
CA ASP A 256 -6.98 19.62 -14.68
C ASP A 256 -7.32 18.29 -13.97
N VAL A 257 -7.14 17.17 -14.67
CA VAL A 257 -7.32 15.82 -14.10
C VAL A 257 -5.97 15.15 -13.87
N GLN A 258 -5.80 14.51 -12.72
CA GLN A 258 -4.53 13.87 -12.38
C GLN A 258 -4.24 12.69 -13.30
N LEU A 259 -3.00 12.61 -13.78
CA LEU A 259 -2.53 11.49 -14.60
C LEU A 259 -1.71 10.51 -13.76
N LYS A 260 -2.16 9.24 -13.66
CA LYS A 260 -1.39 8.13 -13.09
C LYS A 260 -0.83 7.27 -14.22
N ILE A 261 0.45 6.95 -14.16
CA ILE A 261 1.16 6.23 -15.23
C ILE A 261 1.39 4.79 -14.78
N ARG A 262 0.89 3.82 -15.57
CA ARG A 262 1.06 2.40 -15.30
C ARG A 262 1.88 1.73 -16.41
N SER A 263 2.82 0.88 -15.98
CA SER A 263 3.59 -0.01 -16.85
C SER A 263 3.24 -1.46 -16.50
N GLY A 264 4.02 -2.14 -15.65
CA GLY A 264 3.71 -3.50 -15.18
C GLY A 264 2.81 -3.59 -13.94
N GLY A 265 2.45 -2.44 -13.34
CA GLY A 265 1.53 -2.33 -12.20
C GLY A 265 2.01 -2.94 -10.88
N HIS A 266 3.34 -3.03 -10.69
CA HIS A 266 3.99 -3.55 -9.48
C HIS A 266 4.21 -2.51 -8.36
N ASP A 267 3.54 -1.35 -8.42
CA ASP A 267 3.67 -0.36 -7.34
C ASP A 267 3.11 -0.92 -6.02
N TYR A 268 3.94 -0.95 -4.98
CA TYR A 268 3.63 -1.65 -3.74
C TYR A 268 2.48 -1.02 -2.94
N ASP A 269 2.26 0.28 -3.09
CA ASP A 269 1.12 0.98 -2.50
C ASP A 269 0.11 1.44 -3.58
N GLY A 270 0.12 0.82 -4.76
CA GLY A 270 -0.91 1.00 -5.79
C GLY A 270 -0.91 2.36 -6.50
N ILE A 271 0.12 3.20 -6.30
CA ILE A 271 0.12 4.60 -6.77
C ILE A 271 -0.07 4.73 -8.28
N SER A 272 0.39 3.76 -9.07
CA SER A 272 0.23 3.78 -10.53
C SER A 272 -1.21 3.63 -11.01
N TYR A 273 -2.17 3.30 -10.15
CA TYR A 273 -3.56 3.03 -10.54
C TYR A 273 -4.61 3.36 -9.47
N VAL A 274 -4.23 4.01 -8.37
CA VAL A 274 -5.13 4.48 -7.30
C VAL A 274 -4.82 5.93 -6.97
N SER A 275 -5.86 6.75 -6.80
CA SER A 275 -5.76 8.08 -6.21
C SER A 275 -7.05 8.46 -5.48
N ASP A 276 -6.93 9.35 -4.50
CA ASP A 276 -8.06 9.90 -3.75
C ASP A 276 -8.72 11.10 -4.47
N VAL A 277 -8.09 11.61 -5.53
CA VAL A 277 -8.66 12.66 -6.40
C VAL A 277 -9.06 12.08 -7.76
N PRO A 278 -9.98 12.73 -8.51
CA PRO A 278 -10.32 12.27 -9.86
C PRO A 278 -9.08 12.13 -10.75
N PHE A 279 -8.95 10.99 -11.42
CA PHE A 279 -7.73 10.64 -12.14
C PHE A 279 -7.98 9.81 -13.40
N ILE A 280 -7.00 9.87 -14.31
CA ILE A 280 -6.90 9.06 -15.52
C ILE A 280 -5.69 8.13 -15.37
N ILE A 281 -5.84 6.87 -15.77
CA ILE A 281 -4.69 5.96 -15.92
C ILE A 281 -4.20 6.05 -17.36
N LEU A 282 -2.91 6.34 -17.53
CA LEU A 282 -2.18 6.10 -18.76
C LEU A 282 -1.45 4.77 -18.65
N ASP A 283 -1.99 3.73 -19.31
CA ASP A 283 -1.50 2.37 -19.21
C ASP A 283 -0.65 1.97 -20.43
N MET A 284 0.66 1.91 -20.20
CA MET A 284 1.67 1.83 -21.23
C MET A 284 1.83 0.42 -21.83
N PHE A 285 1.03 -0.57 -21.42
CA PHE A 285 1.26 -1.99 -21.73
C PHE A 285 1.32 -2.33 -23.23
N ASN A 286 0.80 -1.48 -24.12
CA ASN A 286 0.86 -1.61 -25.58
C ASN A 286 2.19 -1.10 -26.18
N LEU A 287 2.89 -0.17 -25.51
CA LEU A 287 4.21 0.33 -25.92
C LEU A 287 5.31 -0.54 -25.32
N LYS A 288 5.54 -1.70 -25.94
CA LYS A 288 6.42 -2.75 -25.40
C LYS A 288 7.45 -3.31 -26.40
N THR A 289 7.73 -2.56 -27.46
CA THR A 289 8.74 -2.94 -28.45
C THR A 289 10.12 -3.00 -27.82
N ILE A 290 10.89 -4.04 -28.16
CA ILE A 290 12.26 -4.25 -27.72
C ILE A 290 13.12 -4.53 -28.96
N THR A 291 14.12 -3.70 -29.20
CA THR A 291 15.08 -3.86 -30.29
C THR A 291 16.47 -4.04 -29.71
N VAL A 292 17.07 -5.21 -29.94
CA VAL A 292 18.38 -5.59 -29.41
C VAL A 292 19.41 -5.53 -30.53
N ASP A 293 20.50 -4.80 -30.28
CA ASP A 293 21.68 -4.73 -31.15
C ASP A 293 22.90 -5.29 -30.39
N ILE A 294 23.29 -6.50 -30.78
CA ILE A 294 24.45 -7.18 -30.19
C ILE A 294 25.77 -6.59 -30.68
N GLN A 295 25.83 -5.96 -31.86
CA GLN A 295 27.08 -5.37 -32.36
C GLN A 295 27.50 -4.17 -31.49
N SER A 296 26.52 -3.36 -31.08
CA SER A 296 26.76 -2.23 -30.18
C SER A 296 26.63 -2.60 -28.69
N GLU A 297 26.24 -3.83 -28.36
CA GLU A 297 25.83 -4.27 -27.01
C GLU A 297 24.76 -3.36 -26.38
N THR A 298 23.75 -2.92 -27.15
CA THR A 298 22.66 -2.07 -26.65
C THR A 298 21.28 -2.63 -26.96
N ALA A 299 20.28 -2.13 -26.26
CA ALA A 299 18.89 -2.36 -26.62
C ALA A 299 18.04 -1.10 -26.39
N TRP A 300 17.09 -0.85 -27.29
CA TRP A 300 15.98 0.07 -27.03
C TRP A 300 14.79 -0.73 -26.49
N VAL A 301 14.23 -0.27 -25.38
CA VAL A 301 13.17 -0.97 -24.64
C VAL A 301 12.07 0.02 -24.31
N GLN A 302 10.88 -0.16 -24.87
CA GLN A 302 9.74 0.70 -24.51
C GLN A 302 9.25 0.43 -23.08
N ALA A 303 8.77 1.47 -22.41
CA ALA A 303 8.47 1.48 -20.98
C ALA A 303 7.33 0.54 -20.58
N GLY A 304 6.48 0.13 -21.51
CA GLY A 304 5.41 -0.84 -21.30
C GLY A 304 5.86 -2.30 -21.32
N ALA A 305 7.09 -2.60 -21.75
CA ALA A 305 7.64 -3.96 -21.72
C ALA A 305 7.87 -4.44 -20.29
N THR A 306 7.84 -5.76 -20.09
CA THR A 306 8.21 -6.40 -18.81
C THR A 306 9.67 -6.84 -18.79
N LEU A 307 10.20 -7.13 -17.59
CA LEU A 307 11.55 -7.68 -17.45
C LEU A 307 11.68 -9.06 -18.09
N GLY A 308 10.64 -9.90 -18.02
CA GLY A 308 10.60 -11.18 -18.72
C GLY A 308 10.76 -11.01 -20.23
N GLU A 309 9.92 -10.15 -20.84
CA GLU A 309 10.01 -9.84 -22.27
C GLU A 309 11.42 -9.33 -22.65
N LEU A 310 12.02 -8.47 -21.81
CA LEU A 310 13.39 -7.99 -22.01
C LEU A 310 14.42 -9.13 -21.99
N TYR A 311 14.39 -9.99 -20.97
CA TYR A 311 15.33 -11.10 -20.84
C TYR A 311 15.22 -12.07 -22.00
N TYR A 312 13.98 -12.41 -22.40
CA TYR A 312 13.72 -13.27 -23.55
C TYR A 312 14.31 -12.69 -24.83
N ARG A 313 14.10 -11.40 -25.11
CA ARG A 313 14.57 -10.75 -26.34
C ARG A 313 16.09 -10.61 -26.40
N ILE A 314 16.76 -10.41 -25.26
CA ILE A 314 18.22 -10.45 -25.20
C ILE A 314 18.72 -11.87 -25.50
N TRP A 315 18.15 -12.86 -24.83
CA TRP A 315 18.52 -14.27 -24.98
C TRP A 315 18.32 -14.80 -26.41
N GLU A 316 17.25 -14.36 -27.08
CA GLU A 316 16.94 -14.69 -28.47
C GLU A 316 18.06 -14.25 -29.42
N LYS A 317 18.76 -13.16 -29.09
CA LYS A 317 19.87 -12.63 -29.89
C LYS A 317 21.25 -13.10 -29.43
N SER A 318 21.44 -13.38 -28.14
CA SER A 318 22.73 -13.78 -27.60
C SER A 318 22.61 -14.56 -26.29
N ARG A 319 23.35 -15.68 -26.20
CA ARG A 319 23.43 -16.52 -24.99
C ARG A 319 24.48 -16.05 -23.97
N VAL A 320 25.27 -15.04 -24.32
CA VAL A 320 26.37 -14.49 -23.49
C VAL A 320 26.16 -13.02 -23.16
N HIS A 321 24.94 -12.53 -23.31
CA HIS A 321 24.54 -11.17 -22.91
C HIS A 321 23.34 -11.25 -21.95
N GLY A 322 23.30 -10.33 -21.00
CA GLY A 322 22.19 -10.14 -20.07
C GLY A 322 21.99 -8.66 -19.74
N PHE A 323 21.10 -8.38 -18.78
CA PHE A 323 20.88 -7.04 -18.24
C PHE A 323 20.64 -7.09 -16.72
N PRO A 324 21.33 -6.24 -15.91
CA PRO A 324 21.17 -6.25 -14.46
C PRO A 324 19.85 -5.59 -14.03
N ALA A 325 18.79 -6.38 -13.91
CA ALA A 325 17.48 -5.95 -13.43
C ALA A 325 16.85 -6.98 -12.47
N GLY A 326 15.60 -6.74 -12.07
CA GLY A 326 14.87 -7.54 -11.07
C GLY A 326 14.54 -8.97 -11.50
N VAL A 327 14.32 -9.83 -10.50
CA VAL A 327 14.03 -11.27 -10.72
C VAL A 327 12.57 -11.57 -11.05
N CYS A 328 11.65 -10.61 -10.84
CA CYS A 328 10.22 -10.80 -11.06
C CYS A 328 9.86 -10.48 -12.52
N PRO A 329 9.47 -11.46 -13.35
CA PRO A 329 9.37 -11.26 -14.80
C PRO A 329 8.28 -10.27 -15.22
N THR A 330 7.17 -10.21 -14.49
CA THR A 330 6.01 -9.36 -14.83
C THR A 330 6.19 -7.90 -14.40
N VAL A 331 7.31 -7.53 -13.77
CA VAL A 331 7.64 -6.14 -13.45
C VAL A 331 7.86 -5.36 -14.73
N GLY A 332 7.25 -4.18 -14.83
CA GLY A 332 7.37 -3.31 -16.00
C GLY A 332 8.65 -2.48 -15.98
N VAL A 333 9.31 -2.37 -17.13
CA VAL A 333 10.57 -1.63 -17.34
C VAL A 333 10.43 -0.17 -16.94
N GLY A 334 9.31 0.47 -17.31
CA GLY A 334 9.05 1.89 -17.05
C GLY A 334 9.26 2.28 -15.59
N GLY A 335 8.56 1.61 -14.67
CA GLY A 335 8.72 1.83 -13.23
C GLY A 335 10.06 1.34 -12.70
N HIS A 336 10.51 0.15 -13.13
CA HIS A 336 11.71 -0.50 -12.62
C HIS A 336 12.97 0.33 -12.82
N LEU A 337 13.23 0.74 -14.07
CA LEU A 337 14.43 1.51 -14.44
C LEU A 337 14.34 2.94 -13.91
N SER A 338 13.14 3.50 -13.72
CA SER A 338 13.04 4.87 -13.23
C SER A 338 13.34 5.05 -11.74
N GLY A 339 13.27 3.98 -10.95
CA GLY A 339 13.52 3.99 -9.50
C GLY A 339 14.73 3.19 -9.04
N GLY A 340 15.63 2.84 -9.96
CA GLY A 340 16.89 2.15 -9.67
C GLY A 340 16.98 0.79 -10.37
N GLY A 341 16.17 -0.17 -9.91
CA GLY A 341 16.17 -1.54 -10.42
C GLY A 341 17.40 -2.35 -9.99
N TYR A 342 17.18 -3.45 -9.27
CA TYR A 342 18.27 -4.32 -8.79
C TYR A 342 17.88 -5.78 -8.94
N GLY A 343 18.89 -6.65 -9.08
CA GLY A 343 18.72 -8.09 -9.04
C GLY A 343 20.03 -8.80 -8.77
N THR A 344 20.17 -10.02 -9.30
CA THR A 344 21.23 -10.96 -8.91
C THR A 344 22.62 -10.57 -9.40
N MET A 345 22.71 -9.66 -10.38
CA MET A 345 23.99 -9.20 -10.93
C MET A 345 24.44 -7.84 -10.34
N LEU A 346 23.77 -7.33 -9.29
CA LEU A 346 24.03 -5.97 -8.78
C LEU A 346 25.47 -5.75 -8.30
N ARG A 347 26.12 -6.79 -7.75
CA ARG A 347 27.49 -6.70 -7.22
C ARG A 347 28.55 -6.65 -8.31
N LYS A 348 28.23 -7.11 -9.52
CA LYS A 348 29.14 -7.06 -10.67
C LYS A 348 28.91 -5.84 -11.56
N TYR A 349 27.64 -5.53 -11.82
CA TYR A 349 27.27 -4.53 -12.85
C TYR A 349 26.50 -3.32 -12.32
N GLY A 350 26.23 -3.26 -11.01
CA GLY A 350 25.42 -2.19 -10.43
C GLY A 350 23.92 -2.37 -10.68
N LEU A 351 23.18 -1.27 -10.58
CA LEU A 351 21.74 -1.22 -10.80
C LEU A 351 21.39 -1.15 -12.29
N SER A 352 20.10 -1.31 -12.61
CA SER A 352 19.60 -1.08 -13.97
C SER A 352 19.88 0.36 -14.44
N VAL A 353 19.70 1.35 -13.55
CA VAL A 353 19.97 2.77 -13.83
C VAL A 353 21.42 3.09 -14.17
N ASP A 354 22.36 2.29 -13.66
CA ASP A 354 23.79 2.47 -13.93
C ASP A 354 24.15 2.02 -15.36
N ASN A 355 23.23 1.35 -16.05
CA ASN A 355 23.38 0.78 -17.38
C ASN A 355 22.39 1.40 -18.39
N VAL A 356 21.83 2.58 -18.10
CA VAL A 356 20.99 3.35 -19.05
C VAL A 356 21.86 4.39 -19.77
N LEU A 357 21.83 4.37 -21.09
CA LEU A 357 22.62 5.23 -21.97
C LEU A 357 21.82 6.43 -22.50
N ASP A 358 20.53 6.24 -22.73
CA ASP A 358 19.58 7.23 -23.27
C ASP A 358 18.15 6.87 -22.83
N ALA A 359 17.19 7.78 -23.02
CA ALA A 359 15.77 7.55 -22.81
C ALA A 359 14.94 8.52 -23.66
N GLN A 360 13.71 8.15 -23.99
CA GLN A 360 12.70 9.07 -24.53
C GLN A 360 11.65 9.34 -23.47
N ILE A 361 11.31 10.62 -23.25
CA ILE A 361 10.31 11.05 -22.26
C ILE A 361 9.37 12.09 -22.86
N VAL A 362 8.09 12.03 -22.48
CA VAL A 362 7.12 13.11 -22.71
C VAL A 362 7.09 14.03 -21.49
N ASP A 363 7.40 15.31 -21.72
CA ASP A 363 7.42 16.35 -20.69
C ASP A 363 6.01 16.95 -20.43
N VAL A 364 5.93 17.95 -19.55
CA VAL A 364 4.66 18.58 -19.14
C VAL A 364 4.01 19.45 -20.24
N LYS A 365 4.72 19.65 -21.35
CA LYS A 365 4.25 20.36 -22.55
C LYS A 365 3.84 19.38 -23.65
N GLY A 366 3.97 18.08 -23.42
CA GLY A 366 3.69 17.05 -24.42
C GLY A 366 4.81 16.88 -25.45
N GLN A 367 6.02 17.38 -25.19
CA GLN A 367 7.17 17.23 -26.09
C GLN A 367 7.89 15.91 -25.83
N ILE A 368 8.28 15.20 -26.88
CA ILE A 368 9.15 14.02 -26.77
C ILE A 368 10.61 14.50 -26.75
N LEU A 369 11.32 14.14 -25.70
CA LEU A 369 12.71 14.51 -25.48
C LEU A 369 13.55 13.23 -25.39
N ASP A 370 14.60 13.15 -26.20
CA ASP A 370 15.70 12.21 -25.98
C ASP A 370 16.69 12.76 -24.93
N ARG A 371 17.77 12.04 -24.60
CA ARG A 371 18.78 12.52 -23.64
C ARG A 371 19.32 13.91 -23.99
N LYS A 372 19.60 14.15 -25.28
CA LYS A 372 20.17 15.42 -25.74
C LYS A 372 19.18 16.56 -25.53
N ALA A 373 17.92 16.36 -25.90
CA ALA A 373 16.86 17.36 -25.80
C ALA A 373 16.41 17.61 -24.35
N MET A 374 16.39 16.58 -23.50
CA MET A 374 16.00 16.71 -22.09
C MET A 374 17.10 17.31 -21.21
N GLY A 375 18.36 17.22 -21.66
CA GLY A 375 19.53 17.63 -20.90
C GLY A 375 19.93 16.67 -19.79
N GLU A 376 21.17 16.80 -19.31
CA GLU A 376 21.75 15.85 -18.36
C GLU A 376 21.08 15.84 -16.98
N ASP A 377 20.48 16.95 -16.56
CA ASP A 377 19.81 17.05 -15.27
C ASP A 377 18.51 16.23 -15.22
N LEU A 378 17.67 16.34 -16.25
CA LEU A 378 16.47 15.51 -16.36
C LEU A 378 16.84 14.04 -16.63
N PHE A 379 17.84 13.79 -17.48
CA PHE A 379 18.35 12.44 -17.72
C PHE A 379 18.88 11.80 -16.43
N TRP A 380 19.59 12.55 -15.59
CA TRP A 380 20.00 12.09 -14.26
C TRP A 380 18.78 11.78 -13.38
N ALA A 381 17.80 12.69 -13.30
CA ALA A 381 16.63 12.55 -12.43
C ALA A 381 15.78 11.30 -12.73
N ILE A 382 15.59 10.97 -14.00
CA ILE A 382 14.80 9.79 -14.40
C ILE A 382 15.53 8.46 -14.18
N ARG A 383 16.85 8.48 -13.95
CA ARG A 383 17.66 7.28 -13.64
C ARG A 383 17.71 6.98 -12.14
N GLY A 384 16.57 7.03 -11.46
CA GLY A 384 16.45 6.61 -10.06
C GLY A 384 15.51 7.47 -9.20
N GLY A 385 15.12 8.65 -9.66
CA GLY A 385 14.26 9.59 -8.93
C GLY A 385 12.76 9.27 -9.00
N GLY A 386 12.35 8.24 -9.75
CA GLY A 386 10.97 7.89 -10.02
C GLY A 386 10.38 8.69 -11.16
N GLY A 387 10.25 8.07 -12.34
CA GLY A 387 9.89 8.74 -13.59
C GLY A 387 8.57 9.51 -13.52
N ALA A 388 7.60 8.98 -12.78
CA ALA A 388 6.28 9.59 -12.58
C ALA A 388 6.30 10.95 -11.85
N SER A 389 7.46 11.42 -11.36
CA SER A 389 7.61 12.79 -10.85
C SER A 389 8.03 13.79 -11.93
N PHE A 390 8.49 13.34 -13.09
CA PHE A 390 9.14 14.19 -14.09
C PHE A 390 8.49 14.15 -15.47
N GLY A 391 7.82 13.05 -15.82
CA GLY A 391 7.13 12.90 -17.09
C GLY A 391 6.70 11.48 -17.39
N VAL A 392 6.30 11.23 -18.65
CA VAL A 392 5.96 9.88 -19.12
C VAL A 392 7.12 9.32 -19.92
N ILE A 393 7.86 8.38 -19.35
CA ILE A 393 8.95 7.71 -20.06
C ILE A 393 8.36 6.78 -21.12
N LEU A 394 8.81 6.93 -22.37
CA LEU A 394 8.40 6.13 -23.51
C LEU A 394 9.32 4.93 -23.71
N SER A 395 10.63 5.14 -23.59
CA SER A 395 11.62 4.10 -23.85
C SER A 395 12.96 4.40 -23.15
N TYR A 396 13.78 3.36 -22.98
CA TYR A 396 15.17 3.47 -22.54
C TYR A 396 16.08 2.85 -23.58
N LYS A 397 17.26 3.45 -23.78
CA LYS A 397 18.41 2.77 -24.39
C LYS A 397 19.28 2.24 -23.27
N ILE A 398 19.43 0.93 -23.22
CA ILE A 398 20.22 0.24 -22.19
C ILE A 398 21.51 -0.33 -22.77
N LYS A 399 22.54 -0.43 -21.93
CA LYS A 399 23.77 -1.18 -22.19
C LYS A 399 23.58 -2.61 -21.71
N LEU A 400 23.81 -3.58 -22.60
CA LEU A 400 23.84 -4.99 -22.25
C LEU A 400 25.17 -5.31 -21.58
N VAL A 401 25.17 -6.36 -20.75
CA VAL A 401 26.37 -6.79 -20.03
C VAL A 401 26.76 -8.21 -20.43
N PRO A 402 28.05 -8.54 -20.46
CA PRO A 402 28.49 -9.89 -20.76
C PRO A 402 28.11 -10.84 -19.61
N VAL A 403 27.70 -12.06 -19.95
CA VAL A 403 27.48 -13.15 -18.99
C VAL A 403 28.18 -14.41 -19.52
N PRO A 404 28.76 -15.24 -18.65
CA PRO A 404 29.40 -16.47 -19.09
C PRO A 404 28.36 -17.44 -19.67
N LYS A 405 28.83 -18.36 -20.52
CA LYS A 405 27.96 -19.42 -21.08
C LYS A 405 27.36 -20.32 -20.01
N VAL A 406 28.08 -20.49 -18.91
CA VAL A 406 27.68 -21.27 -17.74
C VAL A 406 27.67 -20.34 -16.52
N VAL A 407 26.55 -20.32 -15.83
CA VAL A 407 26.37 -19.73 -14.50
C VAL A 407 25.99 -20.84 -13.53
N THR A 408 26.22 -20.62 -12.25
CA THR A 408 25.89 -21.60 -11.20
C THR A 408 24.94 -20.99 -10.19
N VAL A 409 23.92 -21.74 -9.80
CA VAL A 409 23.01 -21.39 -8.70
C VAL A 409 23.00 -22.49 -7.64
N PHE A 410 22.69 -22.14 -6.40
CA PHE A 410 22.37 -23.09 -5.34
C PHE A 410 21.28 -22.53 -4.43
N ARG A 411 20.61 -23.43 -3.70
CA ARG A 411 19.76 -23.08 -2.56
C ARG A 411 20.02 -24.02 -1.40
N ILE A 412 20.46 -23.44 -0.29
CA ILE A 412 20.68 -24.17 0.97
C ILE A 412 19.75 -23.57 2.02
N GLU A 413 19.01 -24.41 2.73
CA GLU A 413 18.15 -24.01 3.85
C GLU A 413 18.78 -24.48 5.16
N LYS A 414 18.74 -23.62 6.18
CA LYS A 414 19.19 -23.90 7.56
C LYS A 414 18.12 -23.41 8.53
N THR A 415 17.80 -24.20 9.54
CA THR A 415 16.95 -23.76 10.66
C THR A 415 17.78 -23.32 11.87
N LEU A 416 17.16 -22.73 12.88
CA LEU A 416 17.86 -22.36 14.13
C LEU A 416 18.53 -23.57 14.80
N GLU A 417 17.88 -24.73 14.71
CA GLU A 417 18.38 -26.02 15.20
C GLU A 417 19.63 -26.49 14.43
N GLU A 418 19.84 -26.01 13.21
CA GLU A 418 20.98 -26.29 12.34
C GLU A 418 22.01 -25.15 12.35
N ASN A 419 22.07 -24.41 13.46
CA ASN A 419 22.98 -23.28 13.68
C ASN A 419 22.80 -22.08 12.72
N ALA A 420 21.57 -21.82 12.26
CA ALA A 420 21.31 -20.71 11.33
C ALA A 420 21.75 -19.34 11.87
N THR A 421 21.70 -19.07 13.19
CA THR A 421 22.14 -17.78 13.75
C THR A 421 23.60 -17.50 13.43
N ASP A 422 24.50 -18.46 13.63
CA ASP A 422 25.92 -18.30 13.34
C ASP A 422 26.18 -18.15 11.84
N ILE A 423 25.50 -18.96 11.01
CA ILE A 423 25.67 -18.92 9.56
C ILE A 423 25.17 -17.57 9.00
N VAL A 424 24.04 -17.05 9.49
CA VAL A 424 23.53 -15.73 9.13
C VAL A 424 24.47 -14.62 9.61
N TYR A 425 25.03 -14.75 10.82
CA TYR A 425 26.03 -13.82 11.32
C TYR A 425 27.27 -13.77 10.41
N GLN A 426 27.79 -14.93 9.99
CA GLN A 426 28.93 -14.97 9.07
C GLN A 426 28.58 -14.43 7.68
N TRP A 427 27.39 -14.75 7.15
CA TRP A 427 26.92 -14.18 5.89
C TRP A 427 26.96 -12.64 5.90
N GLN A 428 26.55 -11.99 6.99
CA GLN A 428 26.61 -10.52 7.10
C GLN A 428 28.04 -9.97 6.97
N ASN A 429 29.05 -10.70 7.46
CA ASN A 429 30.45 -10.30 7.45
C ASN A 429 31.10 -10.43 6.06
N VAL A 430 30.69 -11.43 5.29
CA VAL A 430 31.39 -11.84 4.07
C VAL A 430 30.64 -11.48 2.78
N ALA A 431 29.30 -11.49 2.78
CA ALA A 431 28.51 -11.42 1.54
C ALA A 431 28.70 -10.12 0.74
N SER A 432 29.07 -9.01 1.40
CA SER A 432 29.36 -7.73 0.73
C SER A 432 30.77 -7.67 0.13
N LYS A 433 31.70 -8.51 0.60
CA LYS A 433 33.13 -8.46 0.26
C LYS A 433 33.61 -9.67 -0.55
N ILE A 434 32.79 -10.71 -0.63
CA ILE A 434 33.07 -11.92 -1.42
C ILE A 434 33.20 -11.58 -2.92
N ASP A 435 33.70 -12.52 -3.71
CA ASP A 435 33.86 -12.42 -5.16
C ASP A 435 32.71 -11.66 -5.84
N ASN A 436 33.01 -10.67 -6.69
CA ASN A 436 32.00 -9.81 -7.33
C ASN A 436 31.08 -10.57 -8.29
N ASP A 437 31.49 -11.75 -8.76
CA ASP A 437 30.66 -12.65 -9.57
C ASP A 437 29.59 -13.39 -8.74
N LEU A 438 29.69 -13.35 -7.41
CA LEU A 438 28.83 -14.07 -6.49
C LEU A 438 27.80 -13.16 -5.81
N PHE A 439 26.54 -13.52 -5.96
CA PHE A 439 25.42 -12.96 -5.22
C PHE A 439 24.76 -14.04 -4.37
N ILE A 440 24.56 -13.79 -3.08
CA ILE A 440 23.89 -14.72 -2.16
C ILE A 440 22.79 -13.96 -1.43
N ARG A 441 21.54 -14.14 -1.85
CA ARG A 441 20.36 -13.64 -1.12
C ARG A 441 20.12 -14.52 0.10
N LEU A 442 19.62 -13.90 1.17
CA LEU A 442 19.14 -14.60 2.34
C LEU A 442 17.65 -14.31 2.56
N LEU A 443 16.82 -15.36 2.53
CA LEU A 443 15.41 -15.32 2.93
C LEU A 443 15.27 -15.81 4.37
N LEU A 444 14.60 -15.04 5.22
CA LEU A 444 14.38 -15.37 6.63
C LEU A 444 12.88 -15.38 6.90
N GLN A 445 12.36 -16.53 7.32
CA GLN A 445 10.92 -16.71 7.53
C GLN A 445 10.65 -17.60 8.75
N PRO A 446 9.63 -17.29 9.56
CA PRO A 446 9.11 -18.23 10.54
C PRO A 446 8.49 -19.44 9.83
N VAL A 447 8.82 -20.63 10.30
CA VAL A 447 8.28 -21.90 9.82
C VAL A 447 7.95 -22.81 10.99
N THR A 448 7.14 -23.83 10.77
CA THR A 448 6.94 -24.88 11.79
C THR A 448 8.22 -25.71 11.91
N SER A 449 8.68 -25.94 13.14
CA SER A 449 9.87 -26.77 13.37
C SER A 449 9.61 -28.22 12.96
N ARG A 450 10.60 -28.83 12.31
CA ARG A 450 10.55 -30.25 11.90
C ARG A 450 10.97 -31.19 13.03
N THR A 451 11.71 -30.69 14.02
CA THR A 451 12.26 -31.47 15.14
C THR A 451 11.46 -31.27 16.43
N LYS A 452 10.84 -30.10 16.60
CA LYS A 452 10.03 -29.76 17.78
C LYS A 452 8.57 -29.56 17.41
N LYS A 453 7.74 -30.58 17.67
CA LYS A 453 6.33 -30.59 17.29
C LYS A 453 5.57 -29.43 17.97
N GLY A 454 4.87 -28.63 17.17
CA GLY A 454 4.07 -27.49 17.65
C GLY A 454 4.86 -26.19 17.83
N GLU A 455 6.19 -26.22 17.78
CA GLU A 455 7.02 -25.03 17.88
C GLU A 455 7.27 -24.37 16.52
N LYS A 456 7.54 -23.07 16.55
CA LYS A 456 8.01 -22.29 15.40
C LYS A 456 9.53 -22.11 15.50
N THR A 457 10.19 -22.14 14.35
CA THR A 457 11.62 -21.84 14.18
C THR A 457 11.79 -20.82 13.05
N ILE A 458 13.00 -20.31 12.86
CA ILE A 458 13.36 -19.50 11.69
C ILE A 458 14.08 -20.38 10.68
N ARG A 459 13.65 -20.29 9.43
CA ARG A 459 14.38 -20.84 8.29
C ARG A 459 15.14 -19.73 7.57
N ALA A 460 16.45 -19.92 7.45
CA ALA A 460 17.37 -19.16 6.62
C ALA A 460 17.58 -19.90 5.29
N SER A 461 17.11 -19.32 4.17
CA SER A 461 17.36 -19.85 2.83
C SER A 461 18.40 -18.99 2.11
N PHE A 462 19.57 -19.57 1.84
CA PHE A 462 20.66 -18.95 1.10
C PHE A 462 20.50 -19.32 -0.37
N ILE A 463 20.23 -18.34 -1.23
CA ILE A 463 19.98 -18.54 -2.66
C ILE A 463 21.02 -17.76 -3.45
N SER A 464 21.74 -18.44 -4.34
CA SER A 464 22.86 -17.83 -5.03
C SER A 464 22.67 -17.66 -6.54
N HIS A 465 23.46 -16.75 -7.07
CA HIS A 465 23.73 -16.60 -8.49
C HIS A 465 25.21 -16.32 -8.64
N PHE A 466 25.92 -17.19 -9.36
CA PHE A 466 27.35 -17.07 -9.59
C PHE A 466 27.63 -17.02 -11.09
N LEU A 467 28.34 -15.99 -11.52
CA LEU A 467 28.76 -15.81 -12.91
C LEU A 467 30.04 -16.62 -13.18
N GLY A 468 29.93 -17.94 -13.09
CA GLY A 468 30.98 -18.91 -13.35
C GLY A 468 30.51 -20.36 -13.08
N ASP A 469 31.42 -21.31 -13.24
CA ASP A 469 31.19 -22.74 -12.98
C ASP A 469 31.16 -23.11 -11.48
N ALA A 470 30.70 -24.33 -11.20
CA ALA A 470 30.51 -24.85 -9.86
C ALA A 470 31.82 -25.12 -9.12
N ASP A 471 32.90 -25.46 -9.84
CA ASP A 471 34.22 -25.72 -9.23
C ASP A 471 34.81 -24.44 -8.63
N ARG A 472 34.79 -23.35 -9.40
CA ARG A 472 35.19 -22.03 -8.91
C ARG A 472 34.26 -21.57 -7.78
N LEU A 473 32.95 -21.77 -7.90
CA LEU A 473 32.00 -21.39 -6.84
C LEU A 473 32.33 -22.08 -5.52
N VAL A 474 32.52 -23.41 -5.54
CA VAL A 474 32.87 -24.19 -4.35
C VAL A 474 34.21 -23.75 -3.77
N SER A 475 35.20 -23.45 -4.61
CA SER A 475 36.49 -22.91 -4.14
C SER A 475 36.33 -21.56 -3.43
N VAL A 476 35.55 -20.64 -4.00
CA VAL A 476 35.27 -19.33 -3.39
C VAL A 476 34.55 -19.51 -2.05
N MET A 477 33.54 -20.38 -2.01
CA MET A 477 32.74 -20.62 -0.80
C MET A 477 33.54 -21.31 0.30
N ASN A 478 34.39 -22.29 -0.01
CA ASN A 478 35.26 -22.93 0.98
C ASN A 478 36.28 -21.97 1.58
N SER A 479 36.77 -21.01 0.79
CA SER A 479 37.73 -20.02 1.28
C SER A 479 37.09 -18.89 2.09
N ALA A 480 35.91 -18.42 1.67
CA ALA A 480 35.33 -17.17 2.18
C ALA A 480 34.09 -17.36 3.06
N PHE A 481 33.37 -18.48 2.93
CA PHE A 481 32.18 -18.78 3.72
C PHE A 481 31.97 -20.29 3.94
N PRO A 482 32.96 -21.00 4.53
CA PRO A 482 32.91 -22.46 4.71
C PRO A 482 31.78 -22.91 5.64
N GLU A 483 31.30 -22.05 6.54
CA GLU A 483 30.25 -22.37 7.51
C GLU A 483 28.91 -22.73 6.87
N LEU A 484 28.65 -22.28 5.63
CA LEU A 484 27.46 -22.68 4.89
C LEU A 484 27.51 -24.17 4.49
N GLY A 485 28.72 -24.72 4.31
CA GLY A 485 28.95 -26.11 3.96
C GLY A 485 28.52 -26.49 2.55
N LEU A 486 28.68 -25.57 1.58
CA LEU A 486 28.31 -25.80 0.18
C LEU A 486 29.12 -26.97 -0.41
N LYS A 487 28.44 -27.91 -1.06
CA LYS A 487 29.05 -28.98 -1.84
C LYS A 487 28.76 -28.79 -3.32
N LYS A 488 29.60 -29.39 -4.18
CA LYS A 488 29.37 -29.39 -5.63
C LYS A 488 28.03 -30.02 -6.02
N SER A 489 27.55 -31.01 -5.25
CA SER A 489 26.22 -31.64 -5.44
C SER A 489 25.04 -30.70 -5.21
N ASP A 490 25.24 -29.58 -4.51
CA ASP A 490 24.19 -28.59 -4.24
C ASP A 490 24.10 -27.53 -5.35
N CYS A 491 25.07 -27.55 -6.28
CA CYS A 491 25.20 -26.58 -7.35
C CYS A 491 24.46 -27.06 -8.61
N MET A 492 23.80 -26.12 -9.29
CA MET A 492 23.19 -26.33 -10.60
C MET A 492 23.82 -25.38 -11.61
N GLU A 493 24.52 -25.94 -12.59
CA GLU A 493 25.06 -25.20 -13.72
C GLU A 493 23.98 -25.07 -14.81
N MET A 494 23.86 -23.87 -15.35
CA MET A 494 22.86 -23.53 -16.36
C MET A 494 23.29 -22.29 -17.14
N SER A 495 22.55 -21.91 -18.18
CA SER A 495 22.73 -20.62 -18.84
C SER A 495 22.15 -19.47 -18.00
N TRP A 496 22.54 -18.23 -18.33
CA TRP A 496 22.02 -17.06 -17.63
C TRP A 496 20.49 -16.96 -17.68
N ILE A 497 19.85 -17.25 -18.81
CA ILE A 497 18.39 -17.16 -18.93
C ILE A 497 17.67 -18.20 -18.06
N GLU A 498 18.22 -19.41 -17.96
CA GLU A 498 17.66 -20.49 -17.15
C GLU A 498 17.78 -20.14 -15.67
N SER A 499 18.87 -19.46 -15.29
CA SER A 499 18.98 -18.93 -13.94
C SER A 499 17.89 -17.88 -13.64
N MET A 500 17.44 -17.10 -14.62
CA MET A 500 16.33 -16.17 -14.41
C MET A 500 15.01 -16.92 -14.16
N LEU A 501 14.81 -18.08 -14.80
CA LEU A 501 13.66 -18.95 -14.52
C LEU A 501 13.73 -19.49 -13.08
N TYR A 502 14.90 -19.98 -12.68
CA TYR A 502 15.17 -20.42 -11.32
C TYR A 502 14.86 -19.31 -10.28
N TRP A 503 15.31 -18.08 -10.54
CA TRP A 503 15.07 -16.94 -9.65
C TRP A 503 13.62 -16.45 -9.64
N ALA A 504 12.87 -16.68 -10.71
CA ALA A 504 11.43 -16.46 -10.78
C ALA A 504 10.61 -17.58 -10.11
N ASN A 505 11.26 -18.63 -9.59
CA ASN A 505 10.66 -19.84 -9.02
C ASN A 505 9.83 -20.64 -10.03
N PHE A 506 10.23 -20.68 -11.30
CA PHE A 506 9.72 -21.67 -12.24
C PHE A 506 10.41 -23.02 -12.03
N ASP A 507 9.72 -24.11 -12.39
CA ASP A 507 10.27 -25.45 -12.33
C ASP A 507 11.44 -25.60 -13.31
N ASN A 508 12.41 -26.45 -12.94
CA ASN A 508 13.55 -26.70 -13.81
C ASN A 508 13.09 -27.35 -15.14
N GLY A 509 13.63 -26.86 -16.25
CA GLY A 509 13.20 -27.29 -17.59
C GLY A 509 11.97 -26.56 -18.15
N THR A 510 11.38 -25.60 -17.40
CA THR A 510 10.34 -24.71 -17.96
C THR A 510 10.86 -23.98 -19.20
N SER A 511 10.03 -23.89 -20.24
CA SER A 511 10.37 -23.17 -21.47
C SER A 511 10.59 -21.68 -21.19
N VAL A 512 11.64 -21.09 -21.77
CA VAL A 512 11.96 -19.66 -21.59
C VAL A 512 10.88 -18.74 -22.17
N GLU A 513 10.06 -19.24 -23.09
CA GLU A 513 8.87 -18.57 -23.64
C GLU A 513 7.87 -18.14 -22.56
N VAL A 514 7.90 -18.77 -21.38
CA VAL A 514 7.07 -18.35 -20.23
C VAL A 514 7.31 -16.88 -19.85
N PHE A 515 8.50 -16.32 -20.17
CA PHE A 515 8.78 -14.90 -19.93
C PHE A 515 7.96 -13.94 -20.80
N LEU A 516 7.35 -14.43 -21.88
CA LEU A 516 6.42 -13.66 -22.70
C LEU A 516 5.01 -13.61 -22.09
N ASP A 517 4.71 -14.47 -21.10
CA ASP A 517 3.45 -14.41 -20.37
C ASP A 517 3.48 -13.27 -19.34
N ARG A 518 2.45 -12.44 -19.38
CA ARG A 518 2.26 -11.31 -18.47
C ARG A 518 1.28 -11.65 -17.34
N THR A 519 0.67 -12.82 -17.38
CA THR A 519 -0.29 -13.30 -16.40
C THR A 519 0.47 -13.93 -15.23
N PRO A 520 0.34 -13.39 -14.01
CA PRO A 520 0.96 -13.99 -12.85
C PRO A 520 0.19 -15.24 -12.43
N ASN A 521 0.90 -16.28 -12.01
CA ASN A 521 0.29 -17.51 -11.48
C ASN A 521 -0.62 -17.25 -10.27
N SER A 522 -0.30 -16.25 -9.46
CA SER A 522 -1.16 -15.76 -8.36
C SER A 522 -0.87 -14.30 -8.03
N VAL A 523 -1.88 -13.61 -7.51
CA VAL A 523 -1.76 -12.25 -6.97
C VAL A 523 -2.25 -12.29 -5.54
N ASN A 524 -1.42 -11.88 -4.59
CA ASN A 524 -1.72 -11.91 -3.16
C ASN A 524 -1.99 -10.49 -2.62
N PHE A 525 -2.57 -10.41 -1.43
CA PHE A 525 -2.45 -9.18 -0.64
C PHE A 525 -1.03 -9.12 -0.09
N LEU A 526 -0.42 -7.93 -0.16
CA LEU A 526 0.95 -7.77 0.30
C LEU A 526 1.21 -6.38 0.87
N LYS A 527 2.12 -6.31 1.84
CA LYS A 527 2.82 -5.09 2.23
C LYS A 527 4.31 -5.36 2.25
N ARG A 528 5.06 -4.33 1.89
CA ARG A 528 6.52 -4.32 1.83
C ARG A 528 7.06 -3.05 2.44
N LYS A 529 8.26 -3.16 3.02
CA LYS A 529 9.07 -2.04 3.52
C LYS A 529 10.53 -2.34 3.21
N SER A 530 11.42 -1.37 3.42
CA SER A 530 12.85 -1.54 3.15
C SER A 530 13.74 -0.83 4.14
N ASP A 531 14.91 -1.40 4.41
CA ASP A 531 15.99 -0.74 5.13
C ASP A 531 17.35 -1.09 4.50
N TYR A 532 18.38 -0.35 4.91
CA TYR A 532 19.77 -0.68 4.65
C TYR A 532 20.50 -0.96 5.95
N VAL A 533 21.36 -1.97 5.95
CA VAL A 533 22.21 -2.32 7.09
C VAL A 533 23.65 -1.90 6.78
N GLN A 534 24.25 -1.14 7.70
CA GLN A 534 25.60 -0.58 7.55
C GLN A 534 26.60 -1.20 8.52
N ASN A 535 26.11 -1.81 9.61
CA ASN A 535 26.91 -2.50 10.61
C ASN A 535 26.35 -3.91 10.82
N VAL A 536 27.24 -4.88 11.07
CA VAL A 536 26.84 -6.27 11.31
C VAL A 536 25.95 -6.33 12.56
N ILE A 537 24.79 -6.97 12.43
CA ILE A 537 23.88 -7.22 13.56
C ILE A 537 24.51 -8.34 14.40
N SER A 538 24.70 -8.08 15.70
CA SER A 538 25.29 -9.05 16.64
C SER A 538 24.43 -10.33 16.75
N LYS A 539 25.03 -11.44 17.18
CA LYS A 539 24.30 -12.70 17.40
C LYS A 539 23.11 -12.53 18.36
N ASN A 540 23.31 -11.85 19.49
CA ASN A 540 22.22 -11.53 20.44
C ASN A 540 21.13 -10.65 19.79
N GLY A 541 21.51 -9.75 18.88
CA GLY A 541 20.57 -8.95 18.10
C GLY A 541 19.74 -9.84 17.16
N LEU A 542 20.39 -10.75 16.42
CA LEU A 542 19.72 -11.73 15.56
C LEU A 542 18.77 -12.62 16.37
N GLU A 543 19.18 -13.14 17.51
CA GLU A 543 18.32 -13.95 18.39
C GLU A 543 17.08 -13.18 18.86
N SER A 544 17.25 -11.89 19.17
CA SER A 544 16.12 -11.02 19.54
C SER A 544 15.18 -10.80 18.36
N ILE A 545 15.73 -10.65 17.15
CA ILE A 545 14.96 -10.57 15.91
C ILE A 545 14.20 -11.88 15.65
N TRP A 546 14.81 -13.05 15.83
CA TRP A 546 14.15 -14.35 15.66
C TRP A 546 12.95 -14.50 16.58
N LYS A 547 13.10 -14.16 17.87
CA LYS A 547 12.00 -14.16 18.84
C LYS A 547 10.86 -13.27 18.36
N LYS A 548 11.16 -12.05 17.91
CA LYS A 548 10.14 -11.12 17.40
C LYS A 548 9.45 -11.63 16.13
N MET A 549 10.20 -12.22 15.20
CA MET A 549 9.63 -12.78 13.98
C MET A 549 8.71 -13.97 14.27
N ILE A 550 9.10 -14.85 15.20
CA ILE A 550 8.29 -15.99 15.64
C ILE A 550 6.99 -15.50 16.31
N GLU A 551 7.08 -14.49 17.17
CA GLU A 551 5.92 -13.85 17.81
C GLU A 551 4.92 -13.30 16.78
N LEU A 552 5.41 -12.63 15.73
CA LEU A 552 4.57 -12.03 14.68
C LEU A 552 4.02 -13.06 13.67
N GLY A 553 4.70 -14.20 13.49
CA GLY A 553 4.22 -15.34 12.71
C GLY A 553 4.46 -15.26 11.20
N LYS A 554 3.86 -14.32 10.46
CA LYS A 554 3.85 -14.36 8.96
C LYS A 554 4.85 -13.42 8.29
N THR A 555 5.45 -12.51 9.05
CA THR A 555 6.43 -11.54 8.53
C THR A 555 7.78 -12.21 8.24
N GLY A 556 8.47 -11.74 7.21
CA GLY A 556 9.77 -12.26 6.80
C GLY A 556 10.71 -11.19 6.28
N PHE A 557 11.97 -11.55 6.12
CA PHE A 557 12.99 -10.73 5.50
C PHE A 557 13.52 -11.31 4.19
N VAL A 558 13.91 -10.41 3.30
CA VAL A 558 14.78 -10.68 2.15
C VAL A 558 16.01 -9.79 2.26
N PHE A 559 17.15 -10.37 2.61
CA PHE A 559 18.43 -9.65 2.62
C PHE A 559 19.14 -9.84 1.28
N ASN A 560 19.57 -8.74 0.67
CA ASN A 560 20.29 -8.75 -0.60
C ASN A 560 21.65 -8.05 -0.43
N PRO A 561 22.78 -8.72 -0.67
CA PRO A 561 24.11 -8.19 -0.39
C PRO A 561 24.46 -7.06 -1.33
N TYR A 562 25.11 -6.04 -0.77
CA TYR A 562 25.69 -4.90 -1.50
C TYR A 562 27.21 -5.13 -1.62
N GLY A 563 28.01 -4.06 -1.66
CA GLY A 563 29.44 -4.17 -1.97
C GLY A 563 29.71 -4.40 -3.46
N GLY A 564 30.93 -4.84 -3.78
CA GLY A 564 31.40 -4.93 -5.17
C GLY A 564 31.17 -3.62 -5.92
N LYS A 565 30.59 -3.71 -7.12
CA LYS A 565 30.30 -2.56 -7.99
C LYS A 565 29.46 -1.48 -7.31
N MET A 566 28.56 -1.85 -6.39
CA MET A 566 27.75 -0.88 -5.64
C MET A 566 28.55 0.01 -4.70
N SER A 567 29.78 -0.38 -4.31
CA SER A 567 30.67 0.47 -3.52
C SER A 567 31.64 1.31 -4.36
N GLU A 568 31.79 1.00 -5.64
CA GLU A 568 32.63 1.78 -6.57
C GLU A 568 31.90 3.01 -7.13
N ILE A 569 30.57 2.90 -7.30
CA ILE A 569 29.76 3.96 -7.89
C ILE A 569 29.51 5.06 -6.84
N PRO A 570 29.81 6.34 -7.13
CA PRO A 570 29.54 7.45 -6.21
C PRO A 570 28.05 7.59 -5.86
N GLU A 571 27.74 8.01 -4.62
CA GLU A 571 26.34 8.22 -4.18
C GLU A 571 25.57 9.24 -5.03
N VAL A 572 26.27 10.17 -5.69
CA VAL A 572 25.69 11.26 -6.49
C VAL A 572 25.55 10.95 -7.98
N GLU A 573 26.13 9.83 -8.44
CA GLU A 573 26.17 9.44 -9.87
C GLU A 573 24.75 9.32 -10.47
N THR A 574 23.82 8.83 -9.65
CA THR A 574 22.40 8.72 -9.94
C THR A 574 21.60 9.21 -8.74
N PRO A 575 20.30 9.51 -8.85
CA PRO A 575 19.44 9.81 -7.71
C PRO A 575 19.47 8.75 -6.60
N PHE A 576 19.66 7.47 -6.95
CA PHE A 576 19.81 6.39 -5.98
C PHE A 576 21.12 6.53 -5.19
N PRO A 577 21.06 6.77 -3.86
CA PRO A 577 22.23 7.17 -3.09
C PRO A 577 22.89 6.05 -2.30
N HIS A 578 22.25 4.87 -2.20
CA HIS A 578 22.65 3.83 -1.24
C HIS A 578 23.81 2.99 -1.78
N ARG A 579 25.01 3.56 -1.83
CA ARG A 579 26.21 2.96 -2.44
C ARG A 579 27.17 2.40 -1.38
N ALA A 580 28.42 2.86 -1.34
CA ALA A 580 29.42 2.47 -0.36
C ALA A 580 28.92 2.62 1.10
N GLY A 581 29.38 1.74 1.99
CA GLY A 581 28.98 1.72 3.40
C GLY A 581 27.70 0.93 3.72
N ASN A 582 26.96 0.46 2.73
CA ASN A 582 25.82 -0.45 2.93
C ASN A 582 26.28 -1.91 2.73
N LEU A 583 26.10 -2.75 3.75
CA LEU A 583 26.43 -4.18 3.70
C LEU A 583 25.39 -4.94 2.88
N PHE A 584 24.11 -4.68 3.15
CA PHE A 584 22.99 -5.29 2.44
C PHE A 584 21.72 -4.46 2.61
N LYS A 585 20.77 -4.66 1.70
CA LYS A 585 19.40 -4.14 1.80
C LYS A 585 18.46 -5.20 2.35
N ILE A 586 17.55 -4.77 3.21
CA ILE A 586 16.43 -5.56 3.72
C ILE A 586 15.17 -5.22 2.93
N GLN A 587 14.44 -6.23 2.48
CA GLN A 587 12.99 -6.13 2.26
C GLN A 587 12.27 -6.77 3.44
N TYR A 588 11.33 -6.05 4.02
CA TYR A 588 10.34 -6.59 4.95
C TYR A 588 9.17 -7.08 4.11
N SER A 589 8.68 -8.30 4.36
CA SER A 589 7.60 -8.87 3.58
C SER A 589 6.55 -9.54 4.43
N VAL A 590 5.29 -9.26 4.10
CA VAL A 590 4.14 -10.07 4.50
C VAL A 590 3.23 -10.24 3.29
N ASN A 591 2.81 -11.48 3.03
CA ASN A 591 1.82 -11.83 2.02
C ASN A 591 0.68 -12.56 2.70
N TRP A 592 -0.54 -12.37 2.22
CA TRP A 592 -1.70 -13.08 2.74
C TRP A 592 -2.79 -13.21 1.67
N ASN A 593 -3.75 -14.09 1.94
CA ASN A 593 -4.87 -14.41 1.02
C ASN A 593 -6.22 -14.08 1.65
N GLU A 594 -6.26 -14.02 2.98
CA GLU A 594 -7.43 -13.71 3.78
C GLU A 594 -7.94 -12.31 3.45
N GLU A 595 -9.18 -12.22 2.97
CA GLU A 595 -9.83 -10.96 2.65
C GLU A 595 -10.42 -10.32 3.91
N GLY A 596 -10.77 -9.03 3.81
CA GLY A 596 -11.43 -8.29 4.90
C GLY A 596 -10.51 -7.32 5.63
N ILE A 597 -11.15 -6.35 6.30
CA ILE A 597 -10.50 -5.21 6.95
C ILE A 597 -9.68 -5.69 8.16
N GLU A 598 -10.16 -6.70 8.88
CA GLU A 598 -9.49 -7.29 10.03
C GLU A 598 -8.16 -7.94 9.63
N ALA A 599 -8.15 -8.69 8.52
CA ALA A 599 -6.94 -9.31 7.99
C ALA A 599 -5.92 -8.25 7.54
N ASP A 600 -6.35 -7.23 6.78
CA ASP A 600 -5.48 -6.11 6.39
C ASP A 600 -4.88 -5.40 7.61
N LYS A 601 -5.70 -5.02 8.58
CA LYS A 601 -5.25 -4.36 9.83
C LYS A 601 -4.24 -5.21 10.58
N ASN A 602 -4.47 -6.52 10.72
CA ASN A 602 -3.59 -7.44 11.42
C ASN A 602 -2.21 -7.51 10.73
N TYR A 603 -2.17 -7.82 9.43
CA TYR A 603 -0.90 -7.99 8.72
C TYR A 603 -0.14 -6.67 8.54
N MET A 604 -0.85 -5.54 8.40
CA MET A 604 -0.25 -4.21 8.42
C MET A 604 0.36 -3.89 9.78
N SER A 605 -0.31 -4.23 10.89
CA SER A 605 0.22 -4.07 12.25
C SER A 605 1.50 -4.90 12.45
N GLN A 606 1.49 -6.17 12.02
CA GLN A 606 2.65 -7.05 12.15
C GLN A 606 3.88 -6.50 11.42
N ILE A 607 3.75 -6.10 10.15
CA ILE A 607 4.90 -5.58 9.40
C ILE A 607 5.40 -4.24 9.93
N ARG A 608 4.50 -3.38 10.43
CA ARG A 608 4.87 -2.12 11.11
C ARG A 608 5.60 -2.40 12.43
N SER A 609 5.14 -3.37 13.20
CA SER A 609 5.79 -3.81 14.45
C SER A 609 7.20 -4.31 14.19
N LEU A 610 7.40 -5.19 13.19
CA LEU A 610 8.72 -5.67 12.81
C LEU A 610 9.64 -4.54 12.33
N TYR A 611 9.11 -3.62 11.51
CA TYR A 611 9.87 -2.48 11.01
C TYR A 611 10.30 -1.55 12.16
N SER A 612 9.42 -1.22 13.08
CA SER A 612 9.76 -0.44 14.27
C SER A 612 10.79 -1.14 15.15
N PHE A 613 10.66 -2.45 15.35
CA PHE A 613 11.64 -3.26 16.10
C PHE A 613 13.04 -3.23 15.49
N MET A 614 13.14 -3.12 14.17
CA MET A 614 14.43 -3.12 13.46
C MET A 614 15.20 -1.80 13.52
N THR A 615 14.59 -0.72 14.04
CA THR A 615 15.19 0.62 14.11
C THR A 615 16.64 0.69 14.63
N PRO A 616 17.04 0.00 15.72
CA PRO A 616 18.41 0.10 16.23
C PRO A 616 19.46 -0.66 15.39
N TYR A 617 19.04 -1.50 14.43
CA TYR A 617 19.92 -2.39 13.66
C TYR A 617 20.22 -1.90 12.24
N VAL A 618 19.54 -0.84 11.79
CA VAL A 618 19.56 -0.36 10.40
C VAL A 618 20.14 1.05 10.31
N SER A 619 20.31 1.54 9.09
CA SER A 619 20.77 2.91 8.81
C SER A 619 19.93 3.95 9.57
N LYS A 620 20.58 5.04 9.97
CA LYS A 620 19.96 6.15 10.70
C LYS A 620 20.49 7.48 10.18
N LEU A 621 19.67 8.53 10.32
CA LEU A 621 20.00 9.91 9.93
C LEU A 621 20.42 10.09 8.46
N PRO A 622 19.55 9.79 7.47
CA PRO A 622 18.19 9.28 7.59
C PRO A 622 18.14 7.74 7.63
N ARG A 623 16.99 7.18 8.03
CA ARG A 623 16.71 5.74 7.86
C ARG A 623 16.39 5.48 6.39
N GLY A 624 17.35 4.90 5.67
CA GLY A 624 17.31 4.76 4.22
C GLY A 624 16.21 3.80 3.75
N ALA A 625 15.53 4.19 2.68
CA ALA A 625 14.48 3.40 2.04
C ALA A 625 14.72 3.29 0.52
N PHE A 626 14.11 2.29 -0.12
CA PHE A 626 14.25 2.06 -1.56
C PHE A 626 12.96 2.46 -2.29
N LEU A 627 13.06 3.39 -3.24
CA LEU A 627 11.90 3.96 -3.94
C LEU A 627 11.00 2.90 -4.59
N ASN A 628 11.60 1.91 -5.27
CA ASN A 628 10.83 0.84 -5.92
C ASN A 628 10.11 -0.08 -4.92
N TYR A 629 10.43 0.01 -3.63
CA TYR A 629 9.65 -0.59 -2.53
C TYR A 629 8.86 0.50 -1.83
N ARG A 630 7.99 1.15 -2.61
CA ARG A 630 7.22 2.30 -2.16
C ARG A 630 6.49 2.00 -0.85
N ASP A 631 6.54 2.96 0.07
CA ASP A 631 5.99 2.81 1.41
C ASP A 631 5.38 4.14 1.89
N LEU A 632 4.07 4.28 1.74
CA LEU A 632 3.34 5.48 2.19
C LEU A 632 3.48 5.74 3.71
N ASP A 633 3.82 4.72 4.51
CA ASP A 633 3.99 4.89 5.96
C ASP A 633 5.22 5.77 6.31
N ILE A 634 6.16 5.99 5.39
CA ILE A 634 7.37 6.79 5.69
C ILE A 634 7.19 8.29 5.46
N GLY A 635 6.01 8.71 4.98
CA GLY A 635 5.61 10.09 4.72
C GLY A 635 4.90 10.21 3.37
N VAL A 636 3.94 11.12 3.28
CA VAL A 636 3.22 11.47 2.04
C VAL A 636 3.14 12.99 1.88
N THR A 637 2.72 13.46 0.72
CA THR A 637 2.36 14.87 0.49
C THR A 637 0.94 14.99 -0.03
N ASP A 638 0.25 16.04 0.41
CA ASP A 638 -1.05 16.45 -0.15
C ASP A 638 -0.91 17.20 -1.50
N ASN A 639 0.33 17.46 -1.92
CA ASN A 639 0.70 18.27 -3.08
C ASN A 639 0.23 19.74 -3.02
N GLY A 640 -0.04 20.24 -1.82
CA GLY A 640 -0.42 21.61 -1.51
C GLY A 640 0.78 22.52 -1.24
N LYS A 641 0.53 23.59 -0.47
CA LYS A 641 1.53 24.65 -0.17
C LYS A 641 2.75 24.14 0.60
N ASN A 642 2.58 23.08 1.40
CA ASN A 642 3.64 22.51 2.24
C ASN A 642 4.35 21.31 1.59
N SER A 643 4.07 21.04 0.31
CA SER A 643 4.56 19.86 -0.40
C SER A 643 6.08 19.71 -0.37
N TYR A 644 6.85 20.81 -0.41
CA TYR A 644 8.31 20.76 -0.26
C TYR A 644 8.76 20.20 1.10
N SER A 645 8.18 20.68 2.20
CA SER A 645 8.53 20.23 3.56
C SER A 645 8.06 18.81 3.84
N GLU A 646 6.86 18.46 3.40
CA GLU A 646 6.32 17.09 3.48
C GLU A 646 7.15 16.12 2.65
N GLY A 647 7.43 16.52 1.40
CA GLY A 647 8.26 15.79 0.44
C GLY A 647 9.63 15.45 0.97
N ARG A 648 10.22 16.36 1.73
CA ARG A 648 11.56 16.18 2.32
C ARG A 648 11.61 15.02 3.32
N ILE A 649 10.51 14.68 3.99
CA ILE A 649 10.46 13.60 5.00
C ILE A 649 10.76 12.24 4.38
N TYR A 650 10.04 11.88 3.31
CA TYR A 650 10.30 10.63 2.57
C TYR A 650 11.46 10.79 1.59
N GLY A 651 11.65 11.98 1.02
CA GLY A 651 12.66 12.29 0.04
C GLY A 651 14.08 12.04 0.54
N LEU A 652 14.39 12.46 1.78
CA LEU A 652 15.69 12.16 2.38
C LEU A 652 15.90 10.66 2.64
N LYS A 653 14.83 9.90 2.95
CA LYS A 653 14.93 8.45 3.14
C LYS A 653 15.24 7.74 1.83
N TYR A 654 14.59 8.14 0.74
CA TYR A 654 14.83 7.55 -0.59
C TYR A 654 16.15 7.99 -1.21
N PHE A 655 16.48 9.28 -1.12
CA PHE A 655 17.51 9.93 -1.95
C PHE A 655 18.67 10.56 -1.16
N LYS A 656 18.66 10.53 0.17
CA LYS A 656 19.67 11.20 1.01
C LYS A 656 19.90 12.64 0.52
N GLY A 657 21.16 13.05 0.31
CA GLY A 657 21.51 14.38 -0.20
C GLY A 657 21.10 14.65 -1.66
N ASN A 658 20.77 13.63 -2.45
CA ASN A 658 20.35 13.80 -3.84
C ASN A 658 18.94 14.42 -3.98
N TYR A 659 18.16 14.44 -2.89
CA TYR A 659 16.82 15.03 -2.87
C TYR A 659 16.81 16.50 -3.34
N ASP A 660 17.77 17.31 -2.89
CA ASP A 660 17.79 18.73 -3.21
C ASP A 660 18.04 18.98 -4.71
N ARG A 661 18.86 18.13 -5.36
CA ARG A 661 19.03 18.17 -6.82
C ARG A 661 17.75 17.73 -7.53
N LEU A 662 17.08 16.68 -7.06
CA LEU A 662 15.80 16.26 -7.64
C LEU A 662 14.74 17.38 -7.61
N VAL A 663 14.63 18.11 -6.49
CA VAL A 663 13.71 19.26 -6.38
C VAL A 663 14.07 20.37 -7.36
N LYS A 664 15.37 20.68 -7.52
CA LYS A 664 15.84 21.65 -8.53
C LYS A 664 15.40 21.24 -9.93
N VAL A 665 15.65 19.99 -10.32
CA VAL A 665 15.23 19.47 -11.63
C VAL A 665 13.71 19.52 -11.79
N LYS A 666 12.96 19.04 -10.80
CA LYS A 666 11.49 19.08 -10.79
C LYS A 666 10.96 20.50 -11.02
N THR A 667 11.53 21.49 -10.33
CA THR A 667 11.13 22.90 -10.45
C THR A 667 11.33 23.43 -11.87
N LEU A 668 12.38 22.99 -12.56
CA LEU A 668 12.68 23.43 -13.93
C LEU A 668 11.75 22.77 -14.96
N VAL A 669 11.53 21.46 -14.84
CA VAL A 669 10.85 20.66 -15.87
C VAL A 669 9.33 20.59 -15.69
N ASP A 670 8.84 20.74 -14.47
CA ASP A 670 7.41 20.74 -14.13
C ASP A 670 7.12 21.69 -12.95
N PRO A 671 7.22 23.03 -13.17
CA PRO A 671 7.00 24.03 -12.13
C PRO A 671 5.57 24.05 -11.59
N THR A 672 4.60 23.55 -12.37
CA THR A 672 3.18 23.48 -12.00
C THR A 672 2.81 22.22 -11.21
N ASN A 673 3.77 21.31 -10.99
CA ASN A 673 3.57 20.03 -10.32
C ASN A 673 2.44 19.18 -10.95
N PHE A 674 2.40 19.13 -12.29
CA PHE A 674 1.42 18.31 -13.01
C PHE A 674 1.66 16.82 -12.78
N PHE A 675 2.91 16.37 -12.92
CA PHE A 675 3.30 14.99 -12.65
C PHE A 675 3.50 14.81 -11.14
N ARG A 676 2.41 14.47 -10.46
CA ARG A 676 2.38 14.33 -9.00
C ARG A 676 1.71 13.05 -8.53
N ASN A 677 2.12 12.60 -7.35
CA ASN A 677 1.50 11.54 -6.58
C ASN A 677 1.77 11.77 -5.09
N GLU A 678 1.37 10.82 -4.27
CA GLU A 678 1.42 10.89 -2.82
C GLU A 678 2.86 10.94 -2.28
N GLN A 679 3.86 10.57 -3.10
CA GLN A 679 5.30 10.64 -2.78
C GLN A 679 6.16 11.17 -3.96
N SER A 680 5.61 12.01 -4.83
CA SER A 680 6.37 12.60 -5.95
C SER A 680 7.28 13.72 -5.47
N ILE A 681 8.43 13.88 -6.14
CA ILE A 681 9.31 15.04 -5.88
C ILE A 681 8.51 16.34 -6.10
N PRO A 682 8.42 17.22 -5.08
CA PRO A 682 7.75 18.52 -5.22
C PRO A 682 8.67 19.54 -5.90
N PRO A 683 8.14 20.54 -6.63
CA PRO A 683 8.92 21.71 -7.01
C PRO A 683 9.22 22.59 -5.78
N PHE A 684 10.13 23.55 -5.92
CA PHE A 684 10.31 24.59 -4.90
C PHE A 684 9.02 25.39 -4.71
N PRO A 685 8.74 25.88 -3.49
CA PRO A 685 7.65 26.83 -3.28
C PRO A 685 7.86 28.04 -4.17
N SER A 686 6.88 28.37 -5.01
CA SER A 686 6.87 29.64 -5.74
C SER A 686 6.84 30.78 -4.70
N LYS A 687 7.80 31.71 -4.75
CA LYS A 687 7.67 32.99 -4.04
C LYS A 687 6.43 33.67 -4.63
N ARG A 688 5.32 33.69 -3.90
CA ARG A 688 4.17 34.55 -4.22
C ARG A 688 4.43 35.94 -3.66
#